data_AF-A0A0Q0FDZ4-F1
#
_entry.id   AF-A0A0Q0FDZ4-F1
#
_cell.length_a   1.000
_cell.length_b   1.000
_cell.length_c   1.000
_cell.angle_alpha   90.00
_cell.angle_beta   90.00
_cell.angle_gamma   90.00
#
_symmetry.space_group_name_H-M   'P 1'
#
loop_
_entity.id
_entity.type
_entity.pdbx_description
1 polymer ?
#
loop_
_entity_poly.entity_id
_entity_poly.type
_entity_poly.pdbx_seq_one_letter_code
_entity_poly.pdbx_strand_id
1 'polypeptide(L)'
;MRQHLLGFTLAPLFLLTSACSQQEGVIDSKNTETLSAASTSLNSYEKAAQLKINKLKKLMAKAKRKQIDVTREQSVVWFAEQFLKFANWDENNYDAVVKLFSYERYYKDKKEQLAKDLPDFERKKVIQILDKGIDDLSKELAGEIKRRPVNKVDWQNTKAQDNMFVSNGKPIFLYDYFSKTVGQPLTNKDIYNDHLGALYHGGEDLYPVDHDRAINSFLVREDGTFDEELMKELTRIPDTNIGFLVYWLMGIPQWVEEREPEVRKGRSLFTGFDIDNPLAREVWGKIIRKTGELTKGKKVTEVGFVLANEPHWYAEKGHWTQNFQEMTSISSYTLNKFRNWLRTKYQGNITKLNENWDTNFKNFKSVAIEIPIDPALKGLPIWYDWTRYNMDRSTDWFTYVQNELHSVNEDADTHIKIMPRMFMEDSRSGGIDTEALAELTTMVGHDAKSFGSENIRPGKSSKWIEKYAYNWGIVAMFHDFMESVAPNKINVNSESHFLSSGQWRDLDTRTSYVRSVYWLATLLGMDANMGWFWARDPDGSPEDRLEGDLDFFDPGLGGAFAGSNNMQPHVTNEVTQVMFDLNSFSEEIVELREQRRPLRLFYSETTAINIDDYMSKGYALYEDLFFEGFPLGFATKNIIEKQDNSNWDAILVYRNKFVTDDEFKTLQGYLNNGGTVILDSEQSLSLNEYGQPRKVKLAPGKGKLIVMPKGSDTKAIKKMALEQVSDSLPDVSITADNGEDFKTVTWRTVKQKNGKYLVNILNLGHGNADIELSLKGSKNVNIKNLMTSNKLKSTFDIPSEGVLLLEVTPN
;
A
#
# COMPACT_ATOMS: atom_id res chain seq x y z
N MET A 1 -36.39 -20.72 -8.36
CA MET A 1 -37.86 -20.93 -8.45
C MET A 1 -38.29 -20.75 -9.91
N ARG A 2 -38.98 -21.77 -10.47
CA ARG A 2 -39.76 -21.81 -11.74
C ARG A 2 -39.00 -21.52 -13.05
N GLN A 3 -39.23 -22.16 -14.19
CA GLN A 3 -39.70 -23.49 -14.62
C GLN A 3 -39.66 -23.45 -16.17
N HIS A 4 -39.10 -24.49 -16.82
CA HIS A 4 -39.34 -25.00 -18.20
C HIS A 4 -39.09 -24.05 -19.41
N LEU A 5 -38.56 -24.44 -20.58
CA LEU A 5 -38.83 -25.61 -21.42
C LEU A 5 -37.67 -25.95 -22.40
N LEU A 6 -37.61 -27.25 -22.74
CA LEU A 6 -37.10 -27.99 -23.92
C LEU A 6 -36.92 -27.21 -25.26
N GLY A 7 -36.07 -27.61 -26.21
CA GLY A 7 -35.24 -28.83 -26.37
C GLY A 7 -34.49 -28.92 -27.73
N PHE A 8 -33.68 -29.99 -27.87
CA PHE A 8 -33.28 -30.81 -29.05
C PHE A 8 -33.15 -30.15 -30.46
N THR A 9 -32.17 -30.42 -31.35
CA THR A 9 -31.37 -31.63 -31.68
C THR A 9 -30.28 -31.29 -32.75
N LEU A 10 -29.11 -31.96 -32.68
CA LEU A 10 -28.24 -32.54 -33.74
C LEU A 10 -27.92 -31.79 -35.08
N ALA A 11 -26.67 -31.29 -35.18
CA ALA A 11 -25.53 -31.67 -36.07
C ALA A 11 -25.74 -32.12 -37.56
N PRO A 12 -24.68 -32.35 -38.37
CA PRO A 12 -23.50 -31.54 -38.73
C PRO A 12 -23.27 -31.52 -40.28
N LEU A 13 -22.27 -30.81 -40.81
CA LEU A 13 -21.19 -31.36 -41.68
C LEU A 13 -20.37 -30.27 -42.40
N PHE A 14 -19.06 -30.38 -42.21
CA PHE A 14 -17.98 -29.88 -43.06
C PHE A 14 -17.95 -30.56 -44.44
N LEU A 15 -17.37 -29.87 -45.43
CA LEU A 15 -16.39 -30.35 -46.43
C LEU A 15 -15.91 -29.11 -47.21
N LEU A 16 -14.64 -28.65 -47.09
CA LEU A 16 -13.45 -29.11 -47.85
C LEU A 16 -13.68 -28.93 -49.38
N THR A 17 -12.88 -28.22 -50.16
CA THR A 17 -11.43 -28.33 -50.36
C THR A 17 -10.90 -27.22 -51.32
N SER A 18 -9.61 -26.86 -51.19
CA SER A 18 -8.57 -26.69 -52.24
C SER A 18 -8.84 -25.84 -53.51
N ALA A 19 -7.90 -25.18 -54.17
CA ALA A 19 -6.47 -24.87 -54.06
C ALA A 19 -6.09 -24.13 -55.37
N CYS A 20 -4.97 -23.38 -55.36
CA CYS A 20 -4.15 -22.98 -56.53
C CYS A 20 -4.85 -22.09 -57.59
N SER A 21 -4.21 -21.20 -58.34
CA SER A 21 -2.84 -20.75 -58.59
C SER A 21 -2.92 -19.39 -59.31
N GLN A 22 -1.82 -18.63 -59.35
CA GLN A 22 -1.24 -17.90 -60.51
C GLN A 22 -2.21 -17.45 -61.64
N GLN A 23 -2.18 -16.25 -62.22
CA GLN A 23 -1.11 -15.30 -62.47
C GLN A 23 -1.74 -14.05 -63.10
N GLU A 24 -1.02 -12.93 -63.00
CA GLU A 24 -1.03 -11.70 -63.81
C GLU A 24 -2.03 -11.52 -64.96
N GLY A 25 -2.69 -10.36 -64.98
CA GLY A 25 -3.38 -9.84 -66.15
C GLY A 25 -3.98 -8.45 -65.91
N VAL A 26 -3.23 -7.41 -66.29
CA VAL A 26 -3.63 -6.00 -66.32
C VAL A 26 -4.78 -5.80 -67.32
N ILE A 27 -5.95 -5.32 -66.88
CA ILE A 27 -6.88 -4.53 -67.70
C ILE A 27 -7.56 -3.46 -66.82
N ASP A 28 -7.34 -2.22 -67.25
CA ASP A 28 -7.92 -0.97 -66.77
C ASP A 28 -9.43 -0.90 -67.09
N SER A 29 -10.29 -0.68 -66.09
CA SER A 29 -11.58 -0.02 -66.30
C SER A 29 -12.14 0.58 -65.01
N LYS A 30 -12.32 1.90 -65.06
CA LYS A 30 -13.04 2.78 -64.15
C LYS A 30 -14.14 2.11 -63.33
N ASN A 31 -14.02 2.18 -62.00
CA ASN A 31 -15.18 2.27 -61.13
C ASN A 31 -14.99 3.42 -60.14
N THR A 32 -15.93 4.34 -60.22
CA THR A 32 -16.23 5.40 -59.27
C THR A 32 -16.57 4.76 -57.93
N GLU A 33 -15.61 4.73 -57.01
CA GLU A 33 -15.89 4.62 -55.59
C GLU A 33 -15.54 5.94 -54.93
N THR A 34 -16.61 6.59 -54.48
CA THR A 34 -16.63 7.66 -53.49
C THR A 34 -15.78 7.27 -52.28
N LEU A 35 -14.51 7.68 -52.31
CA LEU A 35 -13.73 7.92 -51.10
C LEU A 35 -14.46 9.01 -50.32
N SER A 36 -15.24 8.64 -49.31
CA SER A 36 -15.63 9.57 -48.27
C SER A 36 -14.37 9.91 -47.47
N ALA A 37 -13.67 10.94 -47.94
CA ALA A 37 -12.70 11.66 -47.16
C ALA A 37 -13.44 12.32 -45.98
N ALA A 38 -13.53 11.63 -44.85
CA ALA A 38 -13.57 12.29 -43.56
C ALA A 38 -12.11 12.63 -43.20
N SER A 39 -11.55 13.64 -43.86
CA SER A 39 -10.38 14.35 -43.32
C SER A 39 -10.88 15.21 -42.16
N THR A 40 -11.20 14.59 -41.02
CA THR A 40 -11.36 15.33 -39.78
C THR A 40 -10.02 15.98 -39.48
N SER A 41 -9.97 17.30 -39.58
CA SER A 41 -8.77 18.03 -39.22
C SER A 41 -8.43 17.72 -37.77
N LEU A 42 -7.23 17.16 -37.50
CA LEU A 42 -6.74 16.84 -36.15
C LEU A 42 -7.10 17.95 -35.15
N ASN A 43 -7.54 17.56 -33.95
CA ASN A 43 -7.90 18.47 -32.86
C ASN A 43 -6.77 19.49 -32.62
N SER A 44 -7.12 20.74 -32.28
CA SER A 44 -6.12 21.80 -32.12
C SER A 44 -5.09 21.51 -31.01
N TYR A 45 -5.52 20.88 -29.90
CA TYR A 45 -4.63 20.45 -28.83
C TYR A 45 -3.76 19.28 -29.25
N GLU A 46 -4.28 18.32 -30.01
CA GLU A 46 -3.51 17.20 -30.54
C GLU A 46 -2.40 17.69 -31.49
N LYS A 47 -2.71 18.64 -32.39
CA LYS A 47 -1.70 19.30 -33.23
C LYS A 47 -0.62 19.99 -32.38
N ALA A 48 -1.02 20.72 -31.34
CA ALA A 48 -0.09 21.39 -30.43
C ALA A 48 0.80 20.40 -29.67
N ALA A 49 0.23 19.30 -29.19
CA ALA A 49 0.96 18.21 -28.54
C ALA A 49 1.97 17.57 -29.50
N GLN A 50 1.59 17.26 -30.74
CA GLN A 50 2.48 16.68 -31.75
C GLN A 50 3.68 17.59 -32.07
N LEU A 51 3.45 18.91 -32.16
CA LEU A 51 4.52 19.89 -32.33
C LEU A 51 5.50 19.89 -31.14
N LYS A 52 4.98 19.78 -29.91
CA LYS A 52 5.80 19.72 -28.69
C LYS A 52 6.54 18.39 -28.56
N ILE A 53 5.93 17.25 -28.90
CA ILE A 53 6.61 15.94 -29.00
C ILE A 53 7.81 16.06 -29.95
N ASN A 54 7.61 16.63 -31.14
CA ASN A 54 8.67 16.81 -32.12
C ASN A 54 9.78 17.75 -31.61
N LYS A 55 9.42 18.82 -30.88
CA LYS A 55 10.39 19.72 -30.23
C LYS A 55 11.20 18.97 -29.17
N LEU A 56 10.55 18.20 -28.30
CA LEU A 56 11.22 17.43 -27.25
C LEU A 56 12.16 16.37 -27.84
N LYS A 57 11.72 15.59 -28.84
CA LYS A 57 12.57 14.62 -29.55
C LYS A 57 13.84 15.27 -30.15
N LYS A 58 13.73 16.48 -30.70
CA LYS A 58 14.90 17.25 -31.20
C LYS A 58 15.86 17.66 -30.08
N LEU A 59 15.33 18.12 -28.94
CA LEU A 59 16.15 18.44 -27.75
C LEU A 59 16.84 17.19 -27.21
N MET A 60 16.13 16.06 -27.12
CA MET A 60 16.68 14.78 -26.69
C MET A 60 17.84 14.34 -27.60
N ALA A 61 17.70 14.48 -28.93
CA ALA A 61 18.79 14.19 -29.86
C ALA A 61 20.02 15.10 -29.64
N LYS A 62 19.81 16.37 -29.28
CA LYS A 62 20.89 17.30 -28.92
C LYS A 62 21.55 16.91 -27.60
N ALA A 63 20.77 16.52 -26.60
CA ALA A 63 21.24 16.07 -25.29
C ALA A 63 22.06 14.78 -25.38
N LYS A 64 21.61 13.79 -26.15
CA LYS A 64 22.36 12.55 -26.42
C LYS A 64 23.73 12.83 -27.04
N ARG A 65 23.83 13.78 -27.99
CA ARG A 65 25.13 14.20 -28.57
C ARG A 65 26.08 14.84 -27.55
N LYS A 66 25.53 15.39 -26.46
CA LYS A 66 26.27 15.93 -25.31
C LYS A 66 26.44 14.91 -24.17
N GLN A 67 26.09 13.64 -24.38
CA GLN A 67 26.11 12.58 -23.35
C GLN A 67 25.25 12.90 -22.11
N ILE A 68 24.19 13.68 -22.29
CA ILE A 68 23.16 13.91 -21.26
C ILE A 68 22.15 12.77 -21.34
N ASP A 69 21.84 12.16 -20.20
CA ASP A 69 20.79 11.15 -20.08
C ASP A 69 19.42 11.79 -20.36
N VAL A 70 18.58 11.10 -21.15
CA VAL A 70 17.25 11.59 -21.56
C VAL A 70 16.14 10.59 -21.22
N THR A 71 16.42 9.66 -20.31
CA THR A 71 15.48 8.61 -19.91
C THR A 71 14.17 9.20 -19.38
N ARG A 72 14.25 10.29 -18.61
CA ARG A 72 13.08 11.05 -18.12
C ARG A 72 12.19 11.55 -19.26
N GLU A 73 12.80 12.18 -20.28
CA GLU A 73 12.06 12.71 -21.43
C GLU A 73 11.54 11.62 -22.38
N GLN A 74 12.20 10.45 -22.45
CA GLN A 74 11.66 9.29 -23.15
C GLN A 74 10.32 8.87 -22.56
N SER A 75 10.21 8.87 -21.23
CA SER A 75 8.93 8.58 -20.57
C SER A 75 7.87 9.64 -20.83
N VAL A 76 8.23 10.92 -20.82
CA VAL A 76 7.30 12.02 -21.16
C VAL A 76 6.73 11.84 -22.57
N VAL A 77 7.59 11.52 -23.54
CA VAL A 77 7.16 11.26 -24.93
C VAL A 77 6.26 10.03 -25.00
N TRP A 78 6.62 8.94 -24.31
CA TRP A 78 5.83 7.71 -24.31
C TRP A 78 4.40 7.95 -23.77
N PHE A 79 4.27 8.57 -22.59
CA PHE A 79 2.95 8.91 -22.04
C PHE A 79 2.19 9.91 -22.91
N ALA A 80 2.87 10.89 -23.50
CA ALA A 80 2.22 11.80 -24.44
C ALA A 80 1.61 11.05 -25.63
N GLU A 81 2.33 10.09 -26.21
CA GLU A 81 1.84 9.30 -27.34
C GLU A 81 0.69 8.36 -26.93
N GLN A 82 0.79 7.68 -25.78
CA GLN A 82 -0.28 6.79 -25.29
C GLN A 82 -1.55 7.57 -24.93
N PHE A 83 -1.46 8.68 -24.20
CA PHE A 83 -2.65 9.42 -23.80
C PHE A 83 -3.28 10.25 -24.93
N LEU A 84 -2.55 10.57 -26.01
CA LEU A 84 -3.19 11.05 -27.23
C LEU A 84 -4.03 9.97 -27.90
N LYS A 85 -3.53 8.72 -27.90
CA LYS A 85 -4.29 7.56 -28.36
C LYS A 85 -5.53 7.32 -27.49
N PHE A 86 -5.40 7.40 -26.16
CA PHE A 86 -6.52 7.21 -25.23
C PHE A 86 -7.56 8.33 -25.35
N ALA A 87 -7.13 9.59 -25.47
CA ALA A 87 -8.04 10.70 -25.72
C ALA A 87 -8.82 10.51 -27.03
N ASN A 88 -8.18 9.99 -28.08
CA ASN A 88 -8.84 9.67 -29.34
C ASN A 88 -9.82 8.50 -29.18
N TRP A 89 -9.51 7.49 -28.35
CA TRP A 89 -10.45 6.43 -28.01
C TRP A 89 -11.66 6.99 -27.25
N ASP A 90 -11.44 7.79 -26.22
CA ASP A 90 -12.50 8.39 -25.39
C ASP A 90 -13.44 9.28 -26.22
N GLU A 91 -12.88 10.08 -27.14
CA GLU A 91 -13.67 10.92 -28.06
C GLU A 91 -14.55 10.09 -29.00
N ASN A 92 -14.05 8.95 -29.45
CA ASN A 92 -14.78 8.05 -30.36
C ASN A 92 -15.74 7.09 -29.64
N ASN A 93 -15.61 6.93 -28.31
CA ASN A 93 -16.40 6.01 -27.49
C ASN A 93 -17.17 6.74 -26.38
N TYR A 94 -17.74 7.90 -26.71
CA TYR A 94 -18.45 8.79 -25.77
C TYR A 94 -19.44 8.05 -24.85
N ASP A 95 -20.30 7.18 -25.39
CA ASP A 95 -21.32 6.48 -24.59
C ASP A 95 -20.70 5.52 -23.56
N ALA A 96 -19.57 4.88 -23.90
CA ALA A 96 -18.83 4.04 -22.97
C ALA A 96 -18.23 4.89 -21.84
N VAL A 97 -17.65 6.04 -22.16
CA VAL A 97 -17.09 6.98 -21.18
C VAL A 97 -18.19 7.54 -20.25
N VAL A 98 -19.36 7.88 -20.79
CA VAL A 98 -20.54 8.26 -19.97
C VAL A 98 -20.91 7.15 -19.00
N LYS A 99 -20.87 5.89 -19.46
CA LYS A 99 -21.15 4.72 -18.62
C LYS A 99 -20.13 4.59 -17.49
N LEU A 100 -18.84 4.73 -17.78
CA LEU A 100 -17.75 4.69 -16.78
C LEU A 100 -17.95 5.74 -15.69
N PHE A 101 -18.25 6.99 -16.05
CA PHE A 101 -18.54 8.04 -15.07
C PHE A 101 -19.85 7.80 -14.29
N SER A 102 -20.77 7.00 -14.82
CA SER A 102 -22.03 6.69 -14.14
C SER A 102 -21.88 5.74 -12.94
N TYR A 103 -20.81 4.93 -12.93
CA TYR A 103 -20.52 3.96 -11.88
C TYR A 103 -19.86 4.59 -10.64
N GLU A 104 -19.11 5.68 -10.81
CA GLU A 104 -18.55 6.45 -9.68
C GLU A 104 -19.57 7.49 -9.20
N ARG A 105 -20.17 7.25 -8.02
CA ARG A 105 -21.20 8.10 -7.43
C ARG A 105 -20.83 9.58 -7.37
N TYR A 106 -19.55 9.90 -7.19
CA TYR A 106 -19.08 11.29 -7.07
C TYR A 106 -19.18 12.07 -8.40
N TYR A 107 -19.07 11.37 -9.53
CA TYR A 107 -19.13 11.96 -10.86
C TYR A 107 -20.44 11.70 -11.60
N LYS A 108 -21.27 10.78 -11.10
CA LYS A 108 -22.52 10.34 -11.74
C LYS A 108 -23.42 11.49 -12.21
N ASP A 109 -23.54 12.56 -11.43
CA ASP A 109 -24.41 13.71 -11.76
C ASP A 109 -23.83 14.62 -12.87
N LYS A 110 -22.54 14.49 -13.17
CA LYS A 110 -21.83 15.25 -14.21
C LYS A 110 -21.30 14.37 -15.34
N LYS A 111 -21.73 13.11 -15.42
CA LYS A 111 -21.13 12.08 -16.29
C LYS A 111 -21.11 12.48 -17.77
N GLU A 112 -22.17 13.10 -18.31
CA GLU A 112 -22.21 13.55 -19.70
C GLU A 112 -21.23 14.69 -19.97
N GLN A 113 -21.15 15.66 -19.04
CA GLN A 113 -20.24 16.79 -19.15
C GLN A 113 -18.78 16.32 -19.05
N LEU A 114 -18.47 15.46 -18.07
CA LEU A 114 -17.13 14.93 -17.86
C LEU A 114 -16.68 14.05 -19.03
N ALA A 115 -17.55 13.18 -19.56
CA ALA A 115 -17.24 12.37 -20.74
C ALA A 115 -16.95 13.23 -21.97
N LYS A 116 -17.69 14.33 -22.16
CA LYS A 116 -17.46 15.27 -23.26
C LYS A 116 -16.15 16.03 -23.13
N ASP A 117 -15.79 16.42 -21.91
CA ASP A 117 -14.59 17.24 -21.65
C ASP A 117 -13.30 16.40 -21.57
N LEU A 118 -13.40 15.11 -21.29
CA LEU A 118 -12.27 14.22 -21.01
C LEU A 118 -11.19 14.21 -22.11
N PRO A 119 -11.51 14.01 -23.41
CA PRO A 119 -10.47 13.96 -24.45
C PRO A 119 -9.61 15.22 -24.51
N ASP A 120 -10.24 16.39 -24.43
CA ASP A 120 -9.53 17.67 -24.47
C ASP A 120 -8.80 17.95 -23.15
N PHE A 121 -9.34 17.50 -22.01
CA PHE A 121 -8.63 17.51 -20.74
C PHE A 121 -7.32 16.72 -20.84
N GLU A 122 -7.37 15.48 -21.31
CA GLU A 122 -6.19 14.63 -21.46
C GLU A 122 -5.17 15.25 -22.42
N ARG A 123 -5.60 15.74 -23.60
CA ARG A 123 -4.72 16.42 -24.56
C ARG A 123 -4.03 17.65 -23.95
N LYS A 124 -4.75 18.45 -23.13
CA LYS A 124 -4.14 19.60 -22.41
C LYS A 124 -3.13 19.14 -21.37
N LYS A 125 -3.41 18.06 -20.65
CA LYS A 125 -2.47 17.46 -19.68
C LYS A 125 -1.26 16.83 -20.35
N VAL A 126 -1.41 16.28 -21.57
CA VAL A 126 -0.28 15.90 -22.44
C VAL A 126 0.59 17.11 -22.79
N ILE A 127 -0.02 18.23 -23.20
CA ILE A 127 0.73 19.48 -23.44
C ILE A 127 1.49 19.92 -22.19
N GLN A 128 0.87 19.83 -21.01
CA GLN A 128 1.49 20.19 -19.73
C GLN A 128 2.76 19.37 -19.44
N ILE A 129 2.71 18.04 -19.57
CA ILE A 129 3.91 17.20 -19.34
C ILE A 129 5.00 17.46 -20.37
N LEU A 130 4.62 17.74 -21.63
CA LEU A 130 5.57 18.06 -22.69
C LEU A 130 6.26 19.40 -22.44
N ASP A 131 5.52 20.41 -21.99
CA ASP A 131 6.10 21.71 -21.66
C ASP A 131 7.09 21.62 -20.51
N LYS A 132 6.74 20.87 -19.45
CA LYS A 132 7.66 20.59 -18.35
C LYS A 132 8.92 19.85 -18.83
N GLY A 133 8.77 18.77 -19.61
CA GLY A 133 9.92 18.02 -20.13
C GLY A 133 10.81 18.83 -21.07
N ILE A 134 10.23 19.73 -21.87
CA ILE A 134 10.98 20.67 -22.72
C ILE A 134 11.77 21.67 -21.87
N ASP A 135 11.15 22.23 -20.84
CA ASP A 135 11.79 23.20 -19.93
C ASP A 135 12.96 22.55 -19.17
N ASP A 136 12.72 21.41 -18.51
CA ASP A 136 13.72 20.70 -17.71
C ASP A 136 14.95 20.30 -18.56
N LEU A 137 14.73 19.70 -19.74
CA LEU A 137 15.84 19.32 -20.62
C LEU A 137 16.55 20.54 -21.22
N SER A 138 15.85 21.65 -21.46
CA SER A 138 16.46 22.88 -21.94
C SER A 138 17.40 23.49 -20.90
N LYS A 139 16.99 23.52 -19.62
CA LYS A 139 17.82 23.95 -18.49
C LYS A 139 19.07 23.10 -18.35
N GLU A 140 18.95 21.77 -18.48
CA GLU A 140 20.12 20.88 -18.44
C GLU A 140 21.06 21.08 -19.64
N LEU A 141 20.52 21.26 -20.84
CA LEU A 141 21.31 21.55 -22.05
C LEU A 141 22.07 22.89 -21.97
N ALA A 142 21.53 23.85 -21.21
CA ALA A 142 22.11 25.15 -20.92
C ALA A 142 23.10 25.12 -19.74
N GLY A 143 23.09 24.07 -18.93
CA GLY A 143 23.92 23.93 -17.72
C GLY A 143 23.37 24.66 -16.49
N GLU A 144 22.10 25.07 -16.52
CA GLU A 144 21.40 25.70 -15.39
C GLU A 144 21.04 24.70 -14.28
N ILE A 145 20.90 23.43 -14.66
CA ILE A 145 20.80 22.28 -13.77
C ILE A 145 21.69 21.16 -14.31
N LYS A 146 22.04 20.21 -13.43
CA LYS A 146 22.66 18.94 -13.81
C LYS A 146 22.01 17.81 -13.04
N ARG A 147 21.34 16.92 -13.76
CA ARG A 147 20.64 15.76 -13.20
C ARG A 147 21.56 14.54 -13.19
N ARG A 148 21.35 13.65 -12.24
CA ARG A 148 22.00 12.34 -12.23
C ARG A 148 21.30 11.43 -13.28
N PRO A 149 22.04 10.61 -14.03
CA PRO A 149 21.43 9.62 -14.91
C PRO A 149 20.44 8.72 -14.17
N VAL A 150 19.36 8.34 -14.84
CA VAL A 150 18.37 7.41 -14.27
C VAL A 150 19.01 6.03 -14.06
N ASN A 151 18.87 5.49 -12.85
CA ASN A 151 19.11 4.06 -12.59
C ASN A 151 17.80 3.31 -12.86
N LYS A 152 17.70 2.63 -13.99
CA LYS A 152 16.49 1.88 -14.33
C LYS A 152 16.46 0.53 -13.61
N VAL A 153 15.26 0.04 -13.34
CA VAL A 153 15.06 -1.32 -12.86
C VAL A 153 15.52 -2.28 -13.96
N ASP A 154 16.41 -3.20 -13.63
CA ASP A 154 16.67 -4.36 -14.48
C ASP A 154 15.63 -5.42 -14.12
N TRP A 155 14.46 -5.35 -14.75
CA TRP A 155 13.34 -6.25 -14.44
C TRP A 155 13.71 -7.73 -14.57
N GLN A 156 14.74 -8.06 -15.35
CA GLN A 156 15.16 -9.43 -15.53
C GLN A 156 16.12 -9.86 -14.42
N ASN A 157 17.03 -9.00 -13.96
CA ASN A 157 18.10 -9.42 -13.05
C ASN A 157 18.00 -8.84 -11.63
N THR A 158 16.97 -8.04 -11.35
CA THR A 158 16.68 -7.58 -9.99
C THR A 158 16.35 -8.77 -9.08
N LYS A 159 16.86 -8.72 -7.85
CA LYS A 159 16.65 -9.75 -6.82
C LYS A 159 16.20 -9.12 -5.52
N ALA A 160 15.37 -9.85 -4.77
CA ALA A 160 15.19 -9.58 -3.35
C ALA A 160 16.49 -9.93 -2.60
N GLN A 161 16.87 -9.08 -1.65
CA GLN A 161 17.87 -9.36 -0.62
C GLN A 161 17.23 -9.12 0.75
N ASP A 162 18.01 -9.23 1.83
CA ASP A 162 17.50 -9.19 3.21
C ASP A 162 16.50 -8.04 3.47
N ASN A 163 16.86 -6.80 3.15
CA ASN A 163 16.05 -5.61 3.47
C ASN A 163 15.82 -4.66 2.27
N MET A 164 16.14 -5.07 1.05
CA MET A 164 15.97 -4.23 -0.14
C MET A 164 15.97 -5.06 -1.43
N PHE A 165 15.41 -4.52 -2.51
CA PHE A 165 15.66 -5.03 -3.85
C PHE A 165 16.98 -4.48 -4.38
N VAL A 166 17.72 -5.31 -5.11
CA VAL A 166 19.01 -4.93 -5.71
C VAL A 166 18.99 -5.13 -7.23
N SER A 167 19.30 -4.07 -7.96
CA SER A 167 19.46 -4.02 -9.42
C SER A 167 20.84 -3.48 -9.76
N ASN A 168 21.59 -4.18 -10.61
CA ASN A 168 22.95 -3.79 -11.01
C ASN A 168 23.89 -3.47 -9.82
N GLY A 169 23.75 -4.22 -8.72
CA GLY A 169 24.57 -4.06 -7.51
C GLY A 169 24.22 -2.84 -6.66
N LYS A 170 23.10 -2.16 -6.91
CA LYS A 170 22.60 -1.02 -6.13
C LYS A 170 21.18 -1.27 -5.61
N PRO A 171 20.78 -0.65 -4.50
CA PRO A 171 19.39 -0.64 -4.08
C PRO A 171 18.50 -0.10 -5.21
N ILE A 172 17.30 -0.64 -5.34
CA ILE A 172 16.30 -0.20 -6.33
C ILE A 172 14.91 -0.25 -5.69
N PHE A 173 14.06 0.71 -6.05
CA PHE A 173 12.66 0.75 -5.66
C PHE A 173 11.79 0.37 -6.85
N LEU A 174 10.95 -0.64 -6.66
CA LEU A 174 10.07 -1.20 -7.69
C LEU A 174 8.78 -0.39 -7.78
N TYR A 175 8.26 -0.24 -8.99
CA TYR A 175 7.00 0.44 -9.24
C TYR A 175 6.21 -0.26 -10.34
N ASP A 176 4.92 -0.40 -10.13
CA ASP A 176 3.98 -0.92 -11.10
C ASP A 176 2.56 -0.46 -10.72
N TYR A 177 1.53 -1.09 -11.29
CA TYR A 177 0.13 -0.91 -10.98
C TYR A 177 -0.51 -2.24 -10.60
N PHE A 178 -1.39 -2.23 -9.59
CA PHE A 178 -2.16 -3.43 -9.26
C PHE A 178 -3.25 -3.65 -10.31
N SER A 179 -3.61 -4.91 -10.55
CA SER A 179 -4.63 -5.30 -11.55
C SER A 179 -4.36 -4.71 -12.95
N LYS A 180 -3.08 -4.62 -13.33
CA LYS A 180 -2.64 -3.99 -14.59
C LYS A 180 -3.17 -4.77 -15.80
N THR A 181 -4.17 -4.20 -16.48
CA THR A 181 -4.79 -4.69 -17.74
C THR A 181 -4.88 -6.22 -17.79
N VAL A 182 -5.80 -6.73 -16.96
CA VAL A 182 -6.02 -8.17 -16.80
C VAL A 182 -6.48 -8.76 -18.13
N GLY A 183 -5.92 -9.91 -18.51
CA GLY A 183 -6.18 -10.55 -19.82
C GLY A 183 -5.16 -10.21 -20.91
N GLN A 184 -4.23 -9.27 -20.67
CA GLN A 184 -3.14 -8.99 -21.61
C GLN A 184 -1.88 -9.82 -21.31
N PRO A 185 -1.17 -10.35 -22.34
CA PRO A 185 0.04 -11.12 -22.12
C PRO A 185 1.13 -10.33 -21.38
N LEU A 186 1.80 -10.94 -20.39
CA LEU A 186 2.88 -10.28 -19.64
C LEU A 186 4.07 -9.86 -20.52
N THR A 187 4.21 -10.49 -21.68
CA THR A 187 5.25 -10.16 -22.67
C THR A 187 4.91 -8.96 -23.57
N ASN A 188 3.71 -8.38 -23.42
CA ASN A 188 3.28 -7.22 -24.19
C ASN A 188 4.04 -5.96 -23.74
N LYS A 189 4.97 -5.49 -24.58
CA LYS A 189 5.84 -4.35 -24.28
C LYS A 189 5.13 -3.00 -24.30
N ASP A 190 3.92 -2.92 -24.82
CA ASP A 190 3.10 -1.71 -24.71
C ASP A 190 2.57 -1.51 -23.28
N ILE A 191 2.59 -2.56 -22.45
CA ILE A 191 2.11 -2.55 -21.07
C ILE A 191 3.25 -2.76 -20.08
N TYR A 192 4.06 -3.80 -20.28
CA TYR A 192 5.12 -4.20 -19.36
C TYR A 192 6.45 -3.59 -19.84
N ASN A 193 6.76 -2.40 -19.35
CA ASN A 193 7.92 -1.59 -19.76
C ASN A 193 8.41 -0.65 -18.64
N ASP A 194 9.50 0.08 -18.89
CA ASP A 194 10.09 1.00 -17.92
C ASP A 194 9.18 2.21 -17.57
N HIS A 195 8.09 2.45 -18.30
CA HIS A 195 7.19 3.57 -18.05
C HIS A 195 6.09 3.21 -17.06
N LEU A 196 5.40 2.08 -17.31
CA LEU A 196 4.32 1.59 -16.46
C LEU A 196 4.77 0.61 -15.37
N GLY A 197 6.03 0.18 -15.40
CA GLY A 197 6.49 -0.96 -14.61
C GLY A 197 6.36 -2.26 -15.40
N ALA A 198 7.17 -3.26 -15.05
CA ALA A 198 7.18 -4.55 -15.72
C ALA A 198 7.28 -5.73 -14.73
N LEU A 199 6.60 -5.61 -13.59
CA LEU A 199 6.34 -6.73 -12.69
C LEU A 199 5.42 -7.74 -13.37
N TYR A 200 5.81 -9.01 -13.32
CA TYR A 200 4.96 -10.10 -13.80
C TYR A 200 4.04 -10.61 -12.68
N HIS A 201 2.87 -11.10 -13.05
CA HIS A 201 1.86 -11.59 -12.13
C HIS A 201 0.90 -12.57 -12.82
N GLY A 202 0.09 -13.30 -12.04
CA GLY A 202 -0.96 -14.18 -12.58
C GLY A 202 -2.22 -13.44 -13.01
N GLY A 203 -2.07 -12.44 -13.89
CA GLY A 203 -3.14 -11.57 -14.39
C GLY A 203 -3.27 -11.56 -15.91
N GLU A 204 -2.58 -12.45 -16.62
CA GLU A 204 -2.55 -12.49 -18.09
C GLU A 204 -3.76 -13.19 -18.72
N ASP A 205 -4.66 -13.76 -17.91
CA ASP A 205 -5.93 -14.31 -18.35
C ASP A 205 -7.10 -13.46 -17.86
N LEU A 206 -8.23 -13.58 -18.56
CA LEU A 206 -9.52 -13.14 -18.04
C LEU A 206 -10.12 -14.26 -17.21
N TYR A 207 -10.24 -14.00 -15.93
CA TYR A 207 -10.75 -14.97 -14.97
C TYR A 207 -12.25 -14.79 -14.75
N PRO A 208 -12.99 -15.86 -14.44
CA PRO A 208 -14.34 -15.74 -13.91
C PRO A 208 -14.36 -14.98 -12.57
N VAL A 209 -15.45 -14.27 -12.32
CA VAL A 209 -15.60 -13.34 -11.18
C VAL A 209 -15.37 -14.01 -9.81
N ASP A 210 -15.72 -15.28 -9.66
CA ASP A 210 -15.58 -16.04 -8.42
C ASP A 210 -14.15 -16.57 -8.16
N HIS A 211 -13.25 -16.48 -9.14
CA HIS A 211 -11.87 -16.92 -9.03
C HIS A 211 -10.88 -16.10 -9.87
N ASP A 212 -10.90 -14.78 -9.65
CA ASP A 212 -10.24 -13.74 -10.42
C ASP A 212 -8.68 -13.74 -10.43
N ARG A 213 -8.00 -14.86 -10.16
CA ARG A 213 -6.53 -14.99 -10.28
C ARG A 213 -6.12 -16.42 -10.57
N ALA A 214 -4.92 -16.59 -11.14
CA ALA A 214 -4.30 -17.89 -11.43
C ALA A 214 -4.16 -18.84 -10.22
N ILE A 215 -4.18 -18.33 -8.99
CA ILE A 215 -4.18 -19.17 -7.77
C ILE A 215 -5.47 -18.94 -6.99
N ASN A 216 -6.37 -19.90 -7.09
CA ASN A 216 -7.72 -19.85 -6.53
C ASN A 216 -8.19 -21.23 -6.05
N SER A 217 -9.32 -21.28 -5.34
CA SER A 217 -9.85 -22.51 -4.72
C SER A 217 -10.38 -23.55 -5.72
N PHE A 218 -10.62 -23.18 -6.98
CA PHE A 218 -11.24 -24.04 -7.99
C PHE A 218 -10.22 -24.93 -8.71
N LEU A 219 -8.93 -24.75 -8.41
CA LEU A 219 -7.86 -25.60 -8.90
C LEU A 219 -7.97 -27.06 -8.43
N VAL A 220 -8.73 -27.34 -7.37
CA VAL A 220 -8.93 -28.70 -6.83
C VAL A 220 -10.37 -29.17 -7.06
N ARG A 221 -10.48 -30.34 -7.68
CA ARG A 221 -11.75 -31.04 -7.93
C ARG A 221 -12.20 -31.84 -6.71
N GLU A 222 -13.46 -32.26 -6.72
CA GLU A 222 -14.07 -33.00 -5.60
C GLU A 222 -13.35 -34.33 -5.28
N ASP A 223 -12.78 -34.99 -6.28
CA ASP A 223 -11.99 -36.22 -6.14
C ASP A 223 -10.56 -35.98 -5.60
N GLY A 224 -10.20 -34.71 -5.36
CA GLY A 224 -8.90 -34.27 -4.87
C GLY A 224 -7.84 -34.10 -5.95
N THR A 225 -8.17 -34.30 -7.23
CA THR A 225 -7.26 -34.04 -8.35
C THR A 225 -7.21 -32.55 -8.71
N PHE A 226 -6.15 -32.13 -9.40
CA PHE A 226 -6.05 -30.76 -9.92
C PHE A 226 -6.77 -30.62 -11.25
N ASP A 227 -7.36 -29.45 -11.49
CA ASP A 227 -7.80 -29.07 -12.83
C ASP A 227 -6.60 -28.63 -13.66
N GLU A 228 -6.13 -29.52 -14.54
CA GLU A 228 -4.94 -29.30 -15.37
C GLU A 228 -5.11 -28.16 -16.39
N GLU A 229 -6.34 -27.83 -16.81
CA GLU A 229 -6.56 -26.69 -17.72
C GLU A 229 -6.46 -25.38 -16.95
N LEU A 230 -7.11 -25.26 -15.79
CA LEU A 230 -6.93 -24.08 -14.93
C LEU A 230 -5.48 -23.94 -14.46
N MET A 231 -4.76 -25.05 -14.24
CA MET A 231 -3.35 -24.98 -13.86
C MET A 231 -2.41 -24.40 -14.92
N LYS A 232 -2.85 -24.32 -16.18
CA LYS A 232 -2.08 -23.64 -17.23
C LYS A 232 -1.96 -22.14 -16.98
N GLU A 233 -2.96 -21.52 -16.35
CA GLU A 233 -2.95 -20.08 -16.01
C GLU A 233 -1.77 -19.72 -15.09
N LEU A 234 -1.34 -20.64 -14.22
CA LEU A 234 -0.14 -20.46 -13.40
C LEU A 234 1.14 -20.89 -14.13
N THR A 235 1.11 -22.04 -14.79
CA THR A 235 2.34 -22.67 -15.32
C THR A 235 2.87 -21.99 -16.58
N ARG A 236 2.01 -21.28 -17.33
CA ARG A 236 2.38 -20.55 -18.53
C ARG A 236 2.96 -19.15 -18.26
N ILE A 237 2.84 -18.65 -17.03
CA ILE A 237 3.39 -17.36 -16.61
C ILE A 237 4.88 -17.33 -16.96
N PRO A 238 5.33 -16.39 -17.81
CA PRO A 238 6.72 -16.36 -18.25
C PRO A 238 7.68 -16.09 -17.08
N ASP A 239 8.83 -16.75 -17.09
CA ASP A 239 9.82 -16.69 -16.01
C ASP A 239 10.97 -15.70 -16.29
N THR A 240 10.67 -14.56 -16.92
CA THR A 240 11.71 -13.63 -17.40
C THR A 240 11.89 -12.40 -16.53
N ASN A 241 10.83 -11.91 -15.88
CA ASN A 241 10.85 -10.71 -15.07
C ASN A 241 10.54 -11.02 -13.60
N ILE A 242 11.08 -10.20 -12.71
CA ILE A 242 10.66 -10.09 -11.31
C ILE A 242 9.15 -9.85 -11.23
N GLY A 243 8.49 -10.44 -10.23
CA GLY A 243 7.04 -10.37 -10.10
C GLY A 243 6.53 -10.91 -8.78
N PHE A 244 5.20 -11.00 -8.67
CA PHE A 244 4.50 -11.54 -7.50
C PHE A 244 3.34 -12.44 -7.92
N LEU A 245 2.89 -13.30 -6.99
CA LEU A 245 1.66 -14.11 -7.15
C LEU A 245 0.70 -13.83 -6.00
N VAL A 246 -0.61 -13.93 -6.26
CA VAL A 246 -1.66 -13.63 -5.27
C VAL A 246 -2.50 -14.88 -5.03
N TYR A 247 -2.72 -15.23 -3.76
CA TYR A 247 -3.74 -16.20 -3.38
C TYR A 247 -5.11 -15.53 -3.30
N TRP A 248 -6.01 -15.89 -4.21
CA TRP A 248 -7.35 -15.31 -4.30
C TRP A 248 -8.35 -16.10 -3.46
N LEU A 249 -8.59 -15.63 -2.23
CA LEU A 249 -9.34 -16.36 -1.20
C LEU A 249 -10.86 -16.11 -1.21
N MET A 250 -11.41 -15.37 -2.19
CA MET A 250 -12.82 -14.96 -2.17
C MET A 250 -13.81 -16.10 -2.47
N GLY A 251 -13.42 -17.06 -3.32
CA GLY A 251 -14.25 -18.19 -3.73
C GLY A 251 -14.09 -19.44 -2.87
N ILE A 252 -15.07 -20.34 -2.96
CA ILE A 252 -14.93 -21.77 -2.59
C ILE A 252 -15.81 -22.57 -3.56
N PRO A 253 -15.38 -23.76 -4.04
CA PRO A 253 -16.17 -24.55 -4.97
C PRO A 253 -17.48 -25.06 -4.35
N GLN A 254 -18.52 -25.20 -5.17
CA GLN A 254 -19.83 -25.71 -4.74
C GLN A 254 -19.74 -27.08 -4.04
N TRP A 255 -18.88 -27.99 -4.53
CA TRP A 255 -18.71 -29.32 -3.92
C TRP A 255 -18.20 -29.24 -2.47
N VAL A 256 -17.44 -28.18 -2.12
CA VAL A 256 -16.99 -27.95 -0.74
C VAL A 256 -18.17 -27.53 0.13
N GLU A 257 -19.04 -26.65 -0.38
CA GLU A 257 -20.24 -26.21 0.34
C GLU A 257 -21.23 -27.35 0.57
N GLU A 258 -21.38 -28.25 -0.41
CA GLU A 258 -22.26 -29.42 -0.31
C GLU A 258 -21.74 -30.43 0.73
N ARG A 259 -20.42 -30.63 0.80
CA ARG A 259 -19.79 -31.54 1.79
C ARG A 259 -19.68 -30.93 3.17
N GLU A 260 -19.50 -29.63 3.26
CA GLU A 260 -19.30 -28.91 4.52
C GLU A 260 -20.19 -27.66 4.58
N PRO A 261 -21.44 -27.83 5.04
CA PRO A 261 -22.45 -26.77 5.06
C PRO A 261 -22.11 -25.57 5.95
N GLU A 262 -21.14 -25.69 6.87
CA GLU A 262 -20.67 -24.57 7.70
C GLU A 262 -19.50 -23.81 7.09
N VAL A 263 -18.99 -24.18 5.90
CA VAL A 263 -17.77 -23.58 5.32
C VAL A 263 -17.88 -22.07 5.09
N ARG A 264 -19.10 -21.51 4.94
CA ARG A 264 -19.32 -20.06 4.80
C ARG A 264 -19.61 -19.35 6.13
N LYS A 265 -19.72 -20.05 7.27
CA LYS A 265 -20.01 -19.43 8.58
C LYS A 265 -18.73 -18.94 9.25
N GLY A 266 -18.56 -17.63 9.40
CA GLY A 266 -17.33 -17.01 9.89
C GLY A 266 -16.39 -16.55 8.77
N ARG A 267 -16.93 -16.47 7.55
CA ARG A 267 -16.29 -15.85 6.38
C ARG A 267 -16.09 -14.35 6.52
N SER A 268 -15.35 -13.78 5.59
CA SER A 268 -15.28 -12.35 5.32
C SER A 268 -15.55 -11.99 3.86
N LEU A 269 -15.47 -10.69 3.54
CA LEU A 269 -15.57 -10.19 2.18
C LEU A 269 -14.48 -10.77 1.27
N PHE A 270 -13.21 -10.63 1.67
CA PHE A 270 -12.05 -11.05 0.86
C PHE A 270 -11.54 -12.46 1.18
N THR A 271 -12.06 -13.12 2.21
CA THR A 271 -11.85 -14.54 2.49
C THR A 271 -13.20 -15.23 2.62
N GLY A 272 -13.67 -15.82 1.52
CA GLY A 272 -15.06 -16.21 1.37
C GLY A 272 -15.50 -17.40 2.22
N PHE A 273 -14.62 -18.02 2.99
CA PHE A 273 -14.87 -19.22 3.77
C PHE A 273 -14.38 -19.05 5.21
N ASP A 274 -14.77 -19.97 6.08
CA ASP A 274 -14.28 -20.06 7.45
C ASP A 274 -12.86 -20.64 7.48
N ILE A 275 -11.91 -19.81 7.91
CA ILE A 275 -10.49 -20.18 8.05
C ILE A 275 -10.23 -21.24 9.13
N ASP A 276 -11.21 -21.53 9.98
CA ASP A 276 -11.16 -22.61 10.97
C ASP A 276 -11.73 -23.94 10.46
N ASN A 277 -12.33 -23.95 9.27
CA ASN A 277 -12.93 -25.13 8.68
C ASN A 277 -11.87 -26.14 8.18
N PRO A 278 -11.93 -27.42 8.62
CA PRO A 278 -10.93 -28.42 8.24
C PRO A 278 -10.89 -28.71 6.74
N LEU A 279 -12.04 -28.75 6.06
CA LEU A 279 -12.08 -29.02 4.62
C LEU A 279 -11.52 -27.84 3.83
N ALA A 280 -11.85 -26.61 4.23
CA ALA A 280 -11.25 -25.42 3.61
C ALA A 280 -9.73 -25.39 3.76
N ARG A 281 -9.21 -25.72 4.95
CA ARG A 281 -7.76 -25.89 5.19
C ARG A 281 -7.16 -26.97 4.31
N GLU A 282 -7.79 -28.14 4.20
CA GLU A 282 -7.30 -29.23 3.36
C GLU A 282 -7.20 -28.83 1.88
N VAL A 283 -8.25 -28.20 1.34
CA VAL A 283 -8.30 -27.73 -0.05
C VAL A 283 -7.20 -26.71 -0.32
N TRP A 284 -7.11 -25.68 0.52
CA TRP A 284 -6.08 -24.64 0.35
C TRP A 284 -4.68 -25.17 0.60
N GLY A 285 -4.45 -26.06 1.58
CA GLY A 285 -3.15 -26.69 1.79
C GLY A 285 -2.66 -27.47 0.56
N LYS A 286 -3.56 -28.20 -0.12
CA LYS A 286 -3.23 -28.87 -1.39
C LYS A 286 -2.82 -27.87 -2.46
N ILE A 287 -3.59 -26.78 -2.63
CA ILE A 287 -3.32 -25.73 -3.62
C ILE A 287 -1.98 -25.03 -3.33
N ILE A 288 -1.77 -24.61 -2.09
CA ILE A 288 -0.57 -23.89 -1.66
C ILE A 288 0.68 -24.73 -1.90
N ARG A 289 0.68 -26.01 -1.49
CA ARG A 289 1.79 -26.91 -1.78
C ARG A 289 2.01 -27.08 -3.29
N LYS A 290 0.95 -27.34 -4.07
CA LYS A 290 1.13 -27.56 -5.50
C LYS A 290 1.64 -26.32 -6.24
N THR A 291 1.09 -25.16 -5.91
CA THR A 291 1.52 -23.89 -6.53
C THR A 291 2.93 -23.50 -6.10
N GLY A 292 3.30 -23.75 -4.83
CA GLY A 292 4.68 -23.59 -4.32
C GLY A 292 5.68 -24.49 -5.06
N GLU A 293 5.36 -25.76 -5.29
CA GLU A 293 6.19 -26.69 -6.09
C GLU A 293 6.39 -26.19 -7.52
N LEU A 294 5.32 -25.74 -8.18
CA LEU A 294 5.33 -25.32 -9.59
C LEU A 294 6.07 -24.01 -9.85
N THR A 295 6.32 -23.23 -8.81
CA THR A 295 6.88 -21.87 -8.90
C THR A 295 8.23 -21.73 -8.21
N LYS A 296 8.75 -22.80 -7.61
CA LYS A 296 10.05 -22.81 -6.96
C LYS A 296 11.16 -22.33 -7.90
N GLY A 297 11.89 -21.29 -7.47
CA GLY A 297 12.98 -20.67 -8.23
C GLY A 297 12.56 -19.79 -9.40
N LYS A 298 11.25 -19.53 -9.60
CA LYS A 298 10.77 -18.62 -10.65
C LYS A 298 10.90 -17.16 -10.22
N LYS A 299 11.34 -16.30 -11.16
CA LYS A 299 11.45 -14.85 -11.01
C LYS A 299 10.13 -14.15 -10.69
N VAL A 300 9.01 -14.68 -11.17
CA VAL A 300 7.68 -14.12 -10.87
C VAL A 300 7.28 -14.24 -9.39
N THR A 301 8.12 -14.85 -8.55
CA THR A 301 7.91 -14.94 -7.09
C THR A 301 8.94 -14.14 -6.27
N GLU A 302 9.80 -13.35 -6.92
CA GLU A 302 10.87 -12.56 -6.25
C GLU A 302 10.34 -11.34 -5.47
N VAL A 303 9.13 -10.85 -5.75
CA VAL A 303 8.42 -9.89 -4.88
C VAL A 303 7.51 -10.63 -3.87
N GLY A 304 7.56 -11.96 -3.87
CA GLY A 304 6.86 -12.83 -2.94
C GLY A 304 5.43 -13.20 -3.35
N PHE A 305 4.83 -14.04 -2.49
CA PHE A 305 3.43 -14.42 -2.52
C PHE A 305 2.60 -13.49 -1.64
N VAL A 306 1.60 -12.85 -2.25
CA VAL A 306 0.55 -12.13 -1.53
C VAL A 306 -0.44 -13.16 -0.98
N LEU A 307 -0.33 -13.48 0.30
CA LEU A 307 -1.09 -14.58 0.92
C LEU A 307 -2.60 -14.29 1.05
N ALA A 308 -2.99 -13.01 1.04
CA ALA A 308 -4.37 -12.57 0.98
C ALA A 308 -4.47 -11.11 0.51
N ASN A 309 -5.57 -10.79 -0.18
CA ASN A 309 -5.99 -9.43 -0.50
C ASN A 309 -6.82 -8.85 0.64
N GLU A 310 -6.39 -7.76 1.26
CA GLU A 310 -7.15 -7.02 2.29
C GLU A 310 -7.88 -7.92 3.32
N PRO A 311 -7.22 -8.86 4.02
CA PRO A 311 -7.94 -9.75 4.93
C PRO A 311 -8.50 -8.99 6.14
N HIS A 312 -9.70 -9.36 6.57
CA HIS A 312 -10.36 -8.90 7.79
C HIS A 312 -11.54 -9.79 8.15
N TRP A 313 -11.98 -9.76 9.41
CA TRP A 313 -13.14 -10.48 9.96
C TRP A 313 -13.86 -9.61 11.00
N TYR A 314 -14.35 -8.44 10.59
CA TYR A 314 -15.07 -7.51 11.46
C TYR A 314 -16.30 -8.17 12.07
N ALA A 315 -16.25 -8.41 13.37
CA ALA A 315 -17.27 -9.17 14.07
C ALA A 315 -18.34 -8.32 14.77
N GLU A 316 -18.28 -6.99 14.70
CA GLU A 316 -19.17 -6.10 15.46
C GLU A 316 -20.53 -5.87 14.78
N LYS A 317 -21.64 -5.89 15.56
CA LYS A 317 -23.01 -5.65 15.04
C LYS A 317 -23.10 -4.30 14.33
N GLY A 318 -23.72 -4.28 13.14
CA GLY A 318 -23.95 -3.06 12.37
C GLY A 318 -22.76 -2.59 11.52
N HIS A 319 -21.65 -3.35 11.49
CA HIS A 319 -20.54 -3.03 10.61
C HIS A 319 -20.93 -3.23 9.13
N TRP A 320 -20.46 -2.35 8.25
CA TRP A 320 -20.88 -2.29 6.84
C TRP A 320 -20.55 -3.57 6.04
N THR A 321 -19.53 -4.33 6.44
CA THR A 321 -19.13 -5.59 5.78
C THR A 321 -20.19 -6.68 5.93
N GLN A 322 -21.14 -6.56 6.86
CA GLN A 322 -22.27 -7.49 7.00
C GLN A 322 -23.18 -7.49 5.78
N ASN A 323 -23.22 -6.40 4.99
CA ASN A 323 -23.89 -6.37 3.69
C ASN A 323 -23.29 -7.40 2.70
N PHE A 324 -22.08 -7.88 2.97
CA PHE A 324 -21.35 -8.90 2.24
C PHE A 324 -21.21 -10.21 3.04
N GLN A 325 -22.10 -10.43 4.01
CA GLN A 325 -22.20 -11.63 4.85
C GLN A 325 -20.99 -11.92 5.75
N GLU A 326 -20.10 -10.94 5.93
CA GLU A 326 -18.95 -11.09 6.82
C GLU A 326 -19.39 -11.24 8.27
N MET A 327 -18.89 -12.29 8.94
CA MET A 327 -19.06 -12.56 10.36
C MET A 327 -20.51 -12.43 10.89
N THR A 328 -21.52 -12.68 10.05
CA THR A 328 -22.95 -12.69 10.45
C THR A 328 -23.32 -13.90 11.28
N SER A 329 -22.44 -14.91 11.31
CA SER A 329 -22.47 -16.07 12.20
C SER A 329 -21.07 -16.70 12.22
N ILE A 330 -20.84 -17.67 13.12
CA ILE A 330 -19.61 -18.48 13.16
C ILE A 330 -19.95 -19.97 13.09
N SER A 331 -19.03 -20.76 12.54
CA SER A 331 -19.16 -22.21 12.50
C SER A 331 -18.98 -22.85 13.88
N SER A 332 -19.36 -24.12 13.99
CA SER A 332 -19.03 -24.93 15.16
C SER A 332 -17.51 -25.13 15.34
N TYR A 333 -16.73 -25.11 14.25
CA TYR A 333 -15.26 -25.19 14.28
C TYR A 333 -14.65 -23.95 14.93
N THR A 334 -15.06 -22.76 14.48
CA THR A 334 -14.63 -21.48 15.07
C THR A 334 -15.01 -21.42 16.55
N LEU A 335 -16.24 -21.78 16.90
CA LEU A 335 -16.69 -21.76 18.31
C LEU A 335 -15.88 -22.74 19.18
N ASN A 336 -15.57 -23.93 18.68
CA ASN A 336 -14.78 -24.91 19.43
C ASN A 336 -13.31 -24.50 19.58
N LYS A 337 -12.70 -23.88 18.57
CA LYS A 337 -11.38 -23.28 18.70
C LYS A 337 -11.37 -22.13 19.70
N PHE A 338 -12.40 -21.27 19.70
CA PHE A 338 -12.53 -20.21 20.70
C PHE A 338 -12.63 -20.77 22.12
N ARG A 339 -13.45 -21.82 22.34
CA ARG A 339 -13.55 -22.51 23.63
C ARG A 339 -12.20 -23.07 24.10
N ASN A 340 -11.41 -23.60 23.18
CA ASN A 340 -10.06 -24.10 23.49
C ASN A 340 -9.09 -22.96 23.81
N TRP A 341 -9.15 -21.86 23.07
CA TRP A 341 -8.36 -20.65 23.34
C TRP A 341 -8.67 -20.10 24.73
N LEU A 342 -9.96 -19.97 25.09
CA LEU A 342 -10.40 -19.54 26.42
C LEU A 342 -9.91 -20.50 27.51
N ARG A 343 -10.00 -21.82 27.28
CA ARG A 343 -9.47 -22.80 28.22
C ARG A 343 -7.97 -22.58 28.48
N THR A 344 -7.19 -22.27 27.45
CA THR A 344 -5.76 -21.96 27.59
C THR A 344 -5.55 -20.62 28.32
N LYS A 345 -6.23 -19.55 27.87
CA LYS A 345 -6.14 -18.19 28.46
C LYS A 345 -6.45 -18.19 29.96
N TYR A 346 -7.46 -18.96 30.37
CA TYR A 346 -7.90 -19.09 31.75
C TYR A 346 -7.28 -20.30 32.48
N GLN A 347 -6.30 -20.98 31.89
CA GLN A 347 -5.58 -22.12 32.49
C GLN A 347 -6.52 -23.23 33.00
N GLY A 348 -7.62 -23.48 32.30
CA GLY A 348 -8.64 -24.46 32.70
C GLY A 348 -9.55 -24.01 33.84
N ASN A 349 -9.45 -22.78 34.33
CA ASN A 349 -10.29 -22.25 35.40
C ASN A 349 -11.56 -21.59 34.83
N ILE A 350 -12.64 -22.37 34.72
CA ILE A 350 -13.93 -21.86 34.25
C ILE A 350 -14.55 -20.83 35.20
N THR A 351 -14.30 -20.93 36.50
CA THR A 351 -14.81 -19.97 37.49
C THR A 351 -14.26 -18.58 37.24
N LYS A 352 -12.96 -18.46 36.92
CA LYS A 352 -12.34 -17.18 36.57
C LYS A 352 -12.92 -16.58 35.28
N LEU A 353 -13.24 -17.39 34.28
CA LEU A 353 -13.93 -16.92 33.08
C LEU A 353 -15.32 -16.42 33.42
N ASN A 354 -16.09 -17.19 34.19
CA ASN A 354 -17.43 -16.85 34.63
C ASN A 354 -17.44 -15.52 35.41
N GLU A 355 -16.47 -15.31 36.30
CA GLU A 355 -16.27 -14.06 37.03
C GLU A 355 -15.98 -12.88 36.09
N ASN A 356 -15.10 -13.06 35.11
CA ASN A 356 -14.74 -12.00 34.16
C ASN A 356 -15.90 -11.65 33.20
N TRP A 357 -16.68 -12.64 32.77
CA TRP A 357 -17.73 -12.47 31.77
C TRP A 357 -19.12 -12.23 32.38
N ASP A 358 -19.25 -12.28 33.70
CA ASP A 358 -20.55 -12.31 34.39
C ASP A 358 -21.48 -13.40 33.86
N THR A 359 -20.97 -14.63 33.83
CA THR A 359 -21.66 -15.81 33.30
C THR A 359 -21.63 -16.98 34.29
N ASN A 360 -22.33 -18.07 33.96
CA ASN A 360 -22.36 -19.28 34.80
C ASN A 360 -22.22 -20.55 33.95
N PHE A 361 -21.22 -20.60 33.07
CA PHE A 361 -20.95 -21.78 32.27
C PHE A 361 -20.46 -22.93 33.14
N LYS A 362 -20.98 -24.14 32.90
CA LYS A 362 -20.60 -25.35 33.63
C LYS A 362 -19.15 -25.76 33.37
N ASN A 363 -18.67 -25.53 32.15
CA ASN A 363 -17.31 -25.82 31.68
C ASN A 363 -17.05 -25.10 30.34
N PHE A 364 -15.82 -25.15 29.84
CA PHE A 364 -15.46 -24.51 28.56
C PHE A 364 -16.25 -25.04 27.36
N LYS A 365 -16.73 -26.30 27.36
CA LYS A 365 -17.55 -26.83 26.26
C LYS A 365 -18.94 -26.18 26.21
N SER A 366 -19.43 -25.66 27.34
CA SER A 366 -20.71 -24.95 27.40
C SER A 366 -20.63 -23.45 27.11
N VAL A 367 -19.43 -22.89 26.97
CA VAL A 367 -19.27 -21.46 26.63
C VAL A 367 -19.97 -21.17 25.31
N ALA A 368 -20.75 -20.09 25.30
CA ALA A 368 -21.42 -19.57 24.12
C ALA A 368 -21.10 -18.08 23.98
N ILE A 369 -21.09 -17.60 22.74
CA ILE A 369 -20.91 -16.20 22.38
C ILE A 369 -21.82 -15.89 21.20
N GLU A 370 -22.40 -14.70 21.19
CA GLU A 370 -23.16 -14.19 20.05
C GLU A 370 -22.22 -13.46 19.10
N ILE A 371 -22.19 -13.87 17.83
CA ILE A 371 -21.47 -13.20 16.75
C ILE A 371 -22.48 -12.92 15.63
N PRO A 372 -22.64 -11.66 15.17
CA PRO A 372 -21.82 -10.48 15.49
C PRO A 372 -21.92 -10.02 16.95
N ILE A 373 -20.80 -9.61 17.54
CA ILE A 373 -20.70 -9.16 18.93
C ILE A 373 -21.23 -7.72 19.07
N ASP A 374 -21.92 -7.43 20.18
CA ASP A 374 -22.46 -6.11 20.46
C ASP A 374 -21.33 -5.09 20.77
N PRO A 375 -21.20 -3.98 20.01
CA PRO A 375 -20.24 -2.91 20.30
C PRO A 375 -20.33 -2.35 21.72
N ALA A 376 -21.49 -2.43 22.38
CA ALA A 376 -21.65 -2.00 23.77
C ALA A 376 -20.81 -2.81 24.77
N LEU A 377 -20.27 -3.96 24.37
CA LEU A 377 -19.39 -4.78 25.20
C LEU A 377 -17.92 -4.33 25.17
N LYS A 378 -17.57 -3.33 24.35
CA LYS A 378 -16.20 -2.83 24.27
C LYS A 378 -15.68 -2.35 25.63
N GLY A 379 -14.44 -2.71 25.95
CA GLY A 379 -13.82 -2.48 27.25
C GLY A 379 -14.19 -3.51 28.32
N LEU A 380 -15.07 -4.48 28.03
CA LEU A 380 -15.35 -5.62 28.91
C LEU A 380 -14.52 -6.86 28.53
N PRO A 381 -14.25 -7.78 29.48
CA PRO A 381 -13.46 -8.98 29.24
C PRO A 381 -13.92 -9.86 28.06
N ILE A 382 -15.23 -9.98 27.85
CA ILE A 382 -15.80 -10.76 26.73
C ILE A 382 -15.42 -10.19 25.35
N TRP A 383 -15.43 -8.86 25.21
CA TRP A 383 -14.99 -8.19 23.99
C TRP A 383 -13.50 -8.36 23.78
N TYR A 384 -12.71 -8.16 24.84
CA TYR A 384 -11.27 -8.33 24.79
C TYR A 384 -10.89 -9.76 24.35
N ASP A 385 -11.47 -10.77 25.00
CA ASP A 385 -11.18 -12.16 24.72
C ASP A 385 -11.57 -12.56 23.30
N TRP A 386 -12.74 -12.12 22.80
CA TRP A 386 -13.14 -12.39 21.42
C TRP A 386 -12.23 -11.70 20.41
N THR A 387 -11.97 -10.40 20.57
CA THR A 387 -11.13 -9.64 19.63
C THR A 387 -9.71 -10.20 19.59
N ARG A 388 -9.12 -10.53 20.75
CA ARG A 388 -7.79 -11.15 20.81
C ARG A 388 -7.80 -12.54 20.18
N TYR A 389 -8.81 -13.36 20.43
CA TYR A 389 -8.97 -14.64 19.75
C TYR A 389 -9.09 -14.49 18.22
N ASN A 390 -9.84 -13.50 17.74
CA ASN A 390 -10.04 -13.28 16.30
C ASN A 390 -8.73 -12.88 15.60
N MET A 391 -7.85 -12.14 16.29
CA MET A 391 -6.48 -11.87 15.87
C MET A 391 -5.59 -13.12 15.89
N ASP A 392 -5.67 -13.92 16.96
CA ASP A 392 -4.85 -15.13 17.09
C ASP A 392 -5.26 -16.20 16.06
N ARG A 393 -6.56 -16.35 15.76
CA ARG A 393 -7.05 -17.34 14.77
C ARG A 393 -6.69 -16.97 13.33
N SER A 394 -6.66 -15.67 13.00
CA SER A 394 -6.20 -15.23 11.68
C SER A 394 -4.68 -15.40 11.53
N THR A 395 -3.92 -15.13 12.59
CA THR A 395 -2.49 -15.40 12.65
C THR A 395 -2.21 -16.91 12.51
N ASP A 396 -3.00 -17.77 13.15
CA ASP A 396 -2.95 -19.24 12.98
C ASP A 396 -3.23 -19.66 11.52
N TRP A 397 -4.21 -19.04 10.86
CA TRP A 397 -4.47 -19.28 9.44
C TRP A 397 -3.29 -18.89 8.56
N PHE A 398 -2.71 -17.70 8.72
CA PHE A 398 -1.57 -17.30 7.90
C PHE A 398 -0.31 -18.09 8.23
N THR A 399 -0.14 -18.52 9.49
CA THR A 399 0.93 -19.45 9.87
C THR A 399 0.76 -20.78 9.16
N TYR A 400 -0.47 -21.30 9.10
CA TYR A 400 -0.80 -22.49 8.32
C TYR A 400 -0.47 -22.32 6.84
N VAL A 401 -0.92 -21.23 6.21
CA VAL A 401 -0.67 -20.94 4.78
C VAL A 401 0.82 -20.88 4.49
N GLN A 402 1.60 -20.14 5.28
CA GLN A 402 3.03 -20.02 5.08
C GLN A 402 3.76 -21.35 5.29
N ASN A 403 3.41 -22.12 6.32
CA ASN A 403 4.03 -23.43 6.56
C ASN A 403 3.75 -24.41 5.42
N GLU A 404 2.55 -24.39 4.85
CA GLU A 404 2.22 -25.21 3.68
C GLU A 404 3.07 -24.82 2.46
N LEU A 405 3.28 -23.52 2.22
CA LEU A 405 4.13 -23.03 1.13
C LEU A 405 5.60 -23.42 1.35
N HIS A 406 6.14 -23.13 2.54
CA HIS A 406 7.54 -23.39 2.88
C HIS A 406 7.86 -24.88 3.01
N SER A 407 6.86 -25.76 3.19
CA SER A 407 7.06 -27.21 3.17
C SER A 407 7.56 -27.75 1.82
N VAL A 408 7.35 -26.99 0.74
CA VAL A 408 7.74 -27.36 -0.64
C VAL A 408 8.64 -26.32 -1.29
N ASN A 409 8.57 -25.07 -0.85
CA ASN A 409 9.34 -23.94 -1.34
C ASN A 409 9.85 -23.08 -0.16
N GLU A 410 10.85 -23.60 0.54
CA GLU A 410 11.38 -23.04 1.80
C GLU A 410 11.88 -21.58 1.70
N ASP A 411 12.38 -21.18 0.53
CA ASP A 411 12.93 -19.86 0.26
C ASP A 411 11.87 -18.89 -0.31
N ALA A 412 10.60 -19.29 -0.41
CA ALA A 412 9.56 -18.44 -0.98
C ALA A 412 9.30 -17.22 -0.10
N ASP A 413 9.40 -16.03 -0.69
CA ASP A 413 9.01 -14.82 0.00
C ASP A 413 7.49 -14.71 0.14
N THR A 414 7.03 -14.17 1.26
CA THR A 414 5.62 -14.00 1.57
C THR A 414 5.34 -12.61 2.10
N HIS A 415 4.15 -12.10 1.80
CA HIS A 415 3.58 -10.94 2.48
C HIS A 415 2.05 -10.98 2.41
N ILE A 416 1.37 -10.14 3.19
CA ILE A 416 -0.09 -10.04 3.22
C ILE A 416 -0.45 -8.61 2.86
N LYS A 417 -1.46 -8.36 2.02
CA LYS A 417 -1.91 -6.98 1.74
C LYS A 417 -2.78 -6.48 2.90
N ILE A 418 -2.13 -6.07 4.00
CA ILE A 418 -2.81 -5.55 5.19
C ILE A 418 -3.22 -4.09 4.96
N MET A 419 -4.47 -3.76 5.23
CA MET A 419 -4.90 -2.36 5.25
C MET A 419 -4.35 -1.64 6.47
N PRO A 420 -3.64 -0.50 6.32
CA PRO A 420 -3.11 0.24 7.47
C PRO A 420 -4.15 0.66 8.50
N ARG A 421 -5.44 0.75 8.13
CA ARG A 421 -6.53 1.02 9.07
C ARG A 421 -6.63 0.01 10.21
N MET A 422 -6.14 -1.22 10.03
CA MET A 422 -6.12 -2.24 11.09
C MET A 422 -5.26 -1.81 12.28
N PHE A 423 -4.27 -0.95 12.03
CA PHE A 423 -3.45 -0.32 13.06
C PHE A 423 -3.89 1.12 13.32
N MET A 424 -4.09 1.92 12.27
CA MET A 424 -4.26 3.38 12.35
C MET A 424 -5.61 3.85 12.90
N GLU A 425 -6.70 3.11 12.69
CA GLU A 425 -8.04 3.48 13.19
C GLU A 425 -8.27 2.91 14.60
N ASP A 426 -9.34 3.29 15.30
CA ASP A 426 -9.60 2.84 16.69
C ASP A 426 -10.40 1.51 16.78
N SER A 427 -10.94 1.00 15.67
CA SER A 427 -11.61 -0.30 15.66
C SER A 427 -10.59 -1.44 15.68
N ARG A 428 -10.90 -2.52 16.40
CA ARG A 428 -10.06 -3.72 16.51
C ARG A 428 -10.80 -5.03 16.28
N SER A 429 -12.08 -5.00 15.95
CA SER A 429 -12.87 -6.23 15.75
C SER A 429 -12.52 -6.98 14.45
N GLY A 430 -11.71 -6.38 13.56
CA GLY A 430 -11.31 -6.90 12.26
C GLY A 430 -10.41 -8.15 12.29
N GLY A 431 -9.95 -8.58 13.46
CA GLY A 431 -9.19 -9.83 13.61
C GLY A 431 -7.81 -9.81 12.95
N ILE A 432 -7.18 -8.65 12.80
CA ILE A 432 -5.85 -8.49 12.23
C ILE A 432 -4.90 -7.96 13.30
N ASP A 433 -3.87 -8.73 13.64
CA ASP A 433 -2.74 -8.30 14.47
C ASP A 433 -1.59 -7.90 13.52
N THR A 434 -1.46 -6.60 13.27
CA THR A 434 -0.52 -6.08 12.26
C THR A 434 0.94 -6.40 12.64
N GLU A 435 1.28 -6.36 13.93
CA GLU A 435 2.63 -6.73 14.39
C GLU A 435 2.90 -8.21 14.15
N ALA A 436 2.00 -9.09 14.61
CA ALA A 436 2.19 -10.54 14.49
C ALA A 436 2.30 -10.99 13.03
N LEU A 437 1.49 -10.41 12.14
CA LEU A 437 1.55 -10.74 10.71
C LEU A 437 2.80 -10.19 10.03
N ALA A 438 3.25 -8.98 10.38
CA ALA A 438 4.50 -8.43 9.88
C ALA A 438 5.73 -9.22 10.39
N GLU A 439 5.68 -9.78 11.60
CA GLU A 439 6.71 -10.69 12.11
C GLU A 439 6.68 -12.05 11.38
N LEU A 440 5.48 -12.56 11.08
CA LEU A 440 5.26 -13.87 10.46
C LEU A 440 5.80 -13.94 9.03
N THR A 441 5.47 -12.97 8.18
CA THR A 441 5.80 -13.02 6.73
C THR A 441 7.25 -12.66 6.45
N THR A 442 7.85 -13.08 5.34
CA THR A 442 9.26 -12.77 5.05
C THR A 442 9.47 -11.31 4.61
N MET A 443 8.44 -10.70 4.02
CA MET A 443 8.36 -9.29 3.66
C MET A 443 7.16 -8.62 4.36
N VAL A 444 7.20 -7.30 4.53
CA VAL A 444 6.05 -6.52 5.02
C VAL A 444 5.15 -6.18 3.83
N GLY A 445 3.86 -6.47 3.92
CA GLY A 445 2.89 -6.17 2.86
C GLY A 445 1.75 -5.28 3.34
N HIS A 446 1.26 -4.38 2.47
CA HIS A 446 0.10 -3.52 2.76
C HIS A 446 -0.51 -2.86 1.50
N ASP A 447 -1.59 -2.09 1.69
CA ASP A 447 -2.26 -1.19 0.72
C ASP A 447 -2.36 0.26 1.26
N ALA A 448 -1.22 0.93 1.45
CA ALA A 448 -1.27 2.24 2.12
C ALA A 448 -2.00 3.29 1.27
N LYS A 449 -2.73 4.18 1.94
CA LYS A 449 -3.58 5.19 1.31
C LYS A 449 -3.26 6.60 1.80
N SER A 450 -3.44 7.56 0.90
CA SER A 450 -3.32 9.00 1.14
C SER A 450 -4.35 9.72 0.27
N PHE A 451 -4.68 10.96 0.64
CA PHE A 451 -5.69 11.76 -0.05
C PHE A 451 -5.12 13.15 -0.36
N GLY A 452 -5.12 13.56 -1.63
CA GLY A 452 -4.65 14.88 -2.06
C GLY A 452 -5.69 15.99 -1.95
N SER A 453 -6.94 15.66 -1.64
CA SER A 453 -8.04 16.60 -1.41
C SER A 453 -9.12 15.96 -0.52
N GLU A 454 -10.23 16.66 -0.32
CA GLU A 454 -11.29 16.23 0.60
C GLU A 454 -11.85 14.84 0.27
N ASN A 455 -12.30 14.14 1.31
CA ASN A 455 -12.97 12.84 1.18
C ASN A 455 -14.29 12.99 0.41
N ILE A 456 -14.49 12.16 -0.61
CA ILE A 456 -15.70 12.16 -1.43
C ILE A 456 -16.86 11.37 -0.78
N ARG A 457 -16.62 10.68 0.35
CA ARG A 457 -17.68 9.98 1.10
C ARG A 457 -18.34 10.92 2.12
N PRO A 458 -19.68 11.05 2.09
CA PRO A 458 -20.41 11.80 3.10
C PRO A 458 -20.09 11.31 4.52
N GLY A 459 -19.89 12.25 5.45
CA GLY A 459 -19.65 11.96 6.87
C GLY A 459 -18.25 11.47 7.23
N LYS A 460 -17.34 11.30 6.25
CA LYS A 460 -15.92 11.05 6.53
C LYS A 460 -15.16 12.37 6.70
N SER A 461 -14.24 12.40 7.65
CA SER A 461 -13.51 13.62 8.01
C SER A 461 -12.36 13.90 7.05
N SER A 462 -12.21 15.18 6.69
CA SER A 462 -11.04 15.72 5.99
C SER A 462 -10.28 16.74 6.86
N LYS A 463 -10.41 16.70 8.20
CA LYS A 463 -9.85 17.72 9.10
C LYS A 463 -8.35 17.98 8.92
N TRP A 464 -7.59 16.98 8.46
CA TRP A 464 -6.17 17.15 8.13
C TRP A 464 -5.94 18.27 7.08
N ILE A 465 -6.92 18.55 6.21
CA ILE A 465 -6.83 19.59 5.17
C ILE A 465 -6.78 20.99 5.76
N GLU A 466 -7.20 21.18 7.01
CA GLU A 466 -7.05 22.48 7.69
C GLU A 466 -5.57 22.84 7.90
N LYS A 467 -4.69 21.84 7.94
CA LYS A 467 -3.24 22.01 8.18
C LYS A 467 -2.36 21.65 6.98
N TYR A 468 -2.72 20.60 6.26
CA TYR A 468 -1.81 19.96 5.29
C TYR A 468 -2.42 19.87 3.90
N ALA A 469 -1.56 19.91 2.88
CA ALA A 469 -1.94 19.77 1.49
C ALA A 469 -2.46 18.37 1.14
N TYR A 470 -2.07 17.34 1.91
CA TYR A 470 -2.54 15.98 1.75
C TYR A 470 -2.50 15.18 3.06
N ASN A 471 -3.20 14.05 3.09
CA ASN A 471 -3.28 13.14 4.24
C ASN A 471 -2.01 12.28 4.42
N TRP A 472 -0.90 12.92 4.80
CA TRP A 472 0.40 12.28 4.99
C TRP A 472 0.47 11.36 6.22
N GLY A 473 -0.33 11.64 7.26
CA GLY A 473 -0.20 11.00 8.57
C GLY A 473 -0.43 9.49 8.59
N ILE A 474 -1.36 9.01 7.76
CA ILE A 474 -1.62 7.56 7.60
C ILE A 474 -0.40 6.85 7.03
N VAL A 475 0.23 7.45 6.01
CA VAL A 475 1.46 6.91 5.42
C VAL A 475 2.56 6.92 6.48
N ALA A 476 2.76 8.06 7.16
CA ALA A 476 3.87 8.23 8.07
C ALA A 476 3.87 7.28 9.26
N MET A 477 2.82 7.34 10.09
CA MET A 477 2.78 6.60 11.34
C MET A 477 2.74 5.09 11.13
N PHE A 478 2.09 4.62 10.06
CA PHE A 478 2.05 3.21 9.71
C PHE A 478 3.43 2.68 9.30
N HIS A 479 4.17 3.40 8.45
CA HIS A 479 5.51 2.99 8.04
C HIS A 479 6.48 3.04 9.23
N ASP A 480 6.46 4.08 10.06
CA ASP A 480 7.30 4.14 11.27
C ASP A 480 6.99 2.96 12.24
N PHE A 481 5.74 2.48 12.29
CA PHE A 481 5.38 1.26 13.04
C PHE A 481 5.95 0.00 12.39
N MET A 482 5.78 -0.19 11.08
CA MET A 482 6.31 -1.35 10.34
C MET A 482 7.83 -1.43 10.41
N GLU A 483 8.52 -0.31 10.20
CA GLU A 483 9.97 -0.19 10.34
C GLU A 483 10.46 -0.46 11.78
N SER A 484 9.58 -0.28 12.77
CA SER A 484 9.92 -0.62 14.15
C SER A 484 9.75 -2.10 14.45
N VAL A 485 8.74 -2.75 13.86
CA VAL A 485 8.46 -4.19 14.01
C VAL A 485 9.47 -5.02 13.22
N ALA A 486 9.71 -4.64 11.96
CA ALA A 486 10.49 -5.42 10.99
C ALA A 486 11.49 -4.54 10.21
N PRO A 487 12.49 -3.93 10.89
CA PRO A 487 13.43 -2.98 10.28
C PRO A 487 14.32 -3.55 9.16
N ASN A 488 14.40 -4.88 9.06
CA ASN A 488 15.26 -5.57 8.11
C ASN A 488 14.46 -6.35 7.05
N LYS A 489 13.19 -6.02 6.84
CA LYS A 489 12.36 -6.69 5.82
C LYS A 489 12.05 -5.71 4.69
N ILE A 490 12.00 -6.23 3.49
CA ILE A 490 11.45 -5.50 2.33
C ILE A 490 9.99 -5.12 2.60
N ASN A 491 9.63 -3.88 2.27
CA ASN A 491 8.27 -3.38 2.40
C ASN A 491 7.57 -3.20 1.04
N VAL A 492 6.51 -3.97 0.82
CA VAL A 492 5.75 -4.06 -0.44
C VAL A 492 4.34 -3.48 -0.27
N ASN A 493 4.12 -2.30 -0.84
CA ASN A 493 2.79 -1.75 -1.00
C ASN A 493 2.14 -2.33 -2.27
N SER A 494 1.48 -3.47 -2.11
CA SER A 494 0.95 -4.26 -3.23
C SER A 494 -0.34 -3.72 -3.87
N GLU A 495 -0.88 -2.61 -3.34
CA GLU A 495 -1.98 -1.84 -3.92
C GLU A 495 -2.02 -0.45 -3.29
N SER A 496 -1.15 0.46 -3.71
CA SER A 496 -1.13 1.80 -3.12
C SER A 496 -2.34 2.61 -3.59
N HIS A 497 -3.08 3.13 -2.61
CA HIS A 497 -4.19 4.04 -2.83
C HIS A 497 -3.72 5.49 -2.68
N PHE A 498 -2.59 5.82 -3.29
CA PHE A 498 -2.04 7.18 -3.32
C PHE A 498 -2.59 8.01 -4.48
N LEU A 499 -3.02 7.36 -5.57
CA LEU A 499 -3.49 8.02 -6.79
C LEU A 499 -5.02 8.12 -6.85
N SER A 500 -5.72 7.14 -6.28
CA SER A 500 -7.16 7.18 -6.10
C SER A 500 -7.63 6.12 -5.12
N SER A 501 -8.85 6.27 -4.59
CA SER A 501 -9.52 5.24 -3.79
C SER A 501 -11.03 5.41 -3.83
N GLY A 502 -11.77 4.45 -3.27
CA GLY A 502 -13.20 4.62 -3.06
C GLY A 502 -13.57 5.74 -2.07
N GLN A 503 -12.59 6.40 -1.42
CA GLN A 503 -12.78 7.56 -0.55
C GLN A 503 -12.27 8.89 -1.12
N TRP A 504 -11.53 8.86 -2.23
CA TRP A 504 -10.91 10.05 -2.77
C TRP A 504 -10.76 9.95 -4.29
N ARG A 505 -11.22 10.99 -4.99
CA ARG A 505 -11.13 11.12 -6.44
C ARG A 505 -10.96 12.57 -6.83
N ASP A 506 -9.99 12.83 -7.70
CA ASP A 506 -9.74 14.17 -8.24
C ASP A 506 -9.17 14.03 -9.65
N LEU A 507 -9.97 14.40 -10.66
CA LEU A 507 -9.59 14.28 -12.07
C LEU A 507 -8.31 15.10 -12.38
N ASP A 508 -8.08 16.23 -11.71
CA ASP A 508 -6.90 17.08 -11.89
C ASP A 508 -5.96 17.03 -10.68
N THR A 509 -5.55 15.81 -10.32
CA THR A 509 -4.63 15.58 -9.20
C THR A 509 -3.29 16.28 -9.43
N ARG A 510 -2.85 17.05 -8.43
CA ARG A 510 -1.58 17.79 -8.48
C ARG A 510 -0.38 16.84 -8.62
N THR A 511 0.51 17.09 -9.58
CA THR A 511 1.75 16.29 -9.73
C THR A 511 2.70 16.48 -8.55
N SER A 512 2.70 17.64 -7.90
CA SER A 512 3.46 17.90 -6.68
C SER A 512 3.02 16.98 -5.54
N TYR A 513 1.73 16.73 -5.37
CA TYR A 513 1.21 15.74 -4.43
C TYR A 513 1.73 14.34 -4.72
N VAL A 514 1.62 13.88 -5.98
CA VAL A 514 2.08 12.54 -6.42
C VAL A 514 3.56 12.38 -6.08
N ARG A 515 4.39 13.36 -6.42
CA ARG A 515 5.81 13.33 -6.07
C ARG A 515 6.03 13.27 -4.55
N SER A 516 5.35 14.11 -3.79
CA SER A 516 5.53 14.23 -2.34
C SER A 516 5.16 12.93 -1.62
N VAL A 517 4.00 12.33 -1.93
CA VAL A 517 3.51 11.13 -1.23
C VAL A 517 4.34 9.89 -1.54
N TYR A 518 4.76 9.70 -2.80
CA TYR A 518 5.64 8.58 -3.16
C TYR A 518 7.03 8.75 -2.56
N TRP A 519 7.58 9.97 -2.60
CA TRP A 519 8.86 10.23 -1.96
C TRP A 519 8.80 10.00 -0.44
N LEU A 520 7.73 10.47 0.22
CA LEU A 520 7.53 10.27 1.65
C LEU A 520 7.42 8.78 2.00
N ALA A 521 6.56 8.04 1.31
CA ALA A 521 6.38 6.60 1.55
C ALA A 521 7.69 5.82 1.34
N THR A 522 8.42 6.13 0.26
CA THR A 522 9.73 5.54 0.00
C THR A 522 10.71 5.97 1.09
N LEU A 523 10.85 7.24 1.47
CA LEU A 523 11.75 7.64 2.55
C LEU A 523 11.49 6.93 3.89
N LEU A 524 10.25 6.52 4.14
CA LEU A 524 9.83 5.88 5.38
C LEU A 524 9.89 4.35 5.35
N GLY A 525 10.23 3.72 4.22
CA GLY A 525 10.46 2.27 4.15
C GLY A 525 9.95 1.57 2.90
N MET A 526 9.04 2.16 2.11
CA MET A 526 8.42 1.46 0.97
C MET A 526 9.44 1.11 -0.13
N ASP A 527 9.64 -0.18 -0.39
CA ASP A 527 10.60 -0.71 -1.37
C ASP A 527 9.97 -1.05 -2.72
N ALA A 528 8.71 -1.49 -2.69
CA ALA A 528 7.92 -1.74 -3.89
C ALA A 528 6.53 -1.13 -3.76
N ASN A 529 6.03 -0.64 -4.89
CA ASN A 529 4.70 -0.06 -4.99
C ASN A 529 3.97 -0.58 -6.23
N MET A 530 2.73 -1.02 -6.06
CA MET A 530 1.79 -1.24 -7.16
C MET A 530 0.62 -0.27 -7.01
N GLY A 531 0.59 0.81 -7.78
CA GLY A 531 -0.46 1.83 -7.66
C GLY A 531 -1.83 1.30 -8.07
N TRP A 532 -2.89 1.67 -7.35
CA TRP A 532 -4.27 1.46 -7.78
C TRP A 532 -4.65 2.57 -8.78
N PHE A 533 -4.76 2.31 -10.08
CA PHE A 533 -4.58 1.05 -10.82
C PHE A 533 -4.43 1.34 -12.31
N TRP A 534 -3.96 0.39 -13.12
CA TRP A 534 -3.85 0.56 -14.58
C TRP A 534 -4.78 -0.40 -15.30
N ALA A 535 -5.89 0.10 -15.81
CA ALA A 535 -6.90 -0.71 -16.45
C ALA A 535 -7.20 -0.23 -17.87
N ARG A 536 -6.24 0.45 -18.51
CA ARG A 536 -6.27 0.76 -19.94
C ARG A 536 -5.57 -0.34 -20.72
N ASP A 537 -6.25 -0.88 -21.71
CA ASP A 537 -5.67 -1.74 -22.73
C ASP A 537 -4.85 -0.94 -23.74
N PRO A 538 -3.96 -1.59 -24.51
CA PRO A 538 -3.06 -0.88 -25.40
C PRO A 538 -3.80 0.01 -26.38
N ASP A 539 -4.98 -0.40 -26.86
CA ASP A 539 -5.80 0.34 -27.83
C ASP A 539 -6.49 1.59 -27.24
N GLY A 540 -6.56 1.68 -25.90
CA GLY A 540 -7.19 2.74 -25.15
C GLY A 540 -8.53 2.38 -24.51
N SER A 541 -9.10 1.20 -24.77
CA SER A 541 -10.29 0.76 -24.03
C SER A 541 -9.96 0.51 -22.54
N PRO A 542 -10.95 0.55 -21.64
CA PRO A 542 -10.79 -0.09 -20.34
C PRO A 542 -10.65 -1.62 -20.53
N GLU A 543 -9.96 -2.30 -19.62
CA GLU A 543 -9.85 -3.77 -19.63
C GLU A 543 -11.22 -4.45 -19.55
N ASP A 544 -11.34 -5.64 -20.15
CA ASP A 544 -12.60 -6.33 -20.43
C ASP A 544 -13.56 -6.44 -19.24
N ARG A 545 -13.06 -6.59 -18.00
CA ARG A 545 -13.94 -6.68 -16.83
C ARG A 545 -14.73 -5.39 -16.64
N LEU A 546 -14.15 -4.24 -16.98
CA LEU A 546 -14.74 -2.90 -16.88
C LEU A 546 -15.58 -2.50 -18.10
N GLU A 547 -15.76 -3.39 -19.07
CA GLU A 547 -16.66 -3.18 -20.20
C GLU A 547 -18.09 -3.68 -19.89
N GLY A 548 -19.08 -3.13 -20.60
CA GLY A 548 -20.45 -3.64 -20.48
C GLY A 548 -21.13 -3.37 -19.12
N ASP A 549 -22.07 -4.24 -18.74
CA ASP A 549 -22.78 -4.18 -17.45
C ASP A 549 -21.91 -4.82 -16.37
N LEU A 550 -21.49 -4.01 -15.39
CA LEU A 550 -20.51 -4.42 -14.38
C LEU A 550 -21.20 -5.22 -13.25
N ASP A 551 -21.17 -6.54 -13.34
CA ASP A 551 -21.66 -7.47 -12.31
C ASP A 551 -20.48 -8.11 -11.56
N PHE A 552 -19.93 -7.35 -10.61
CA PHE A 552 -18.78 -7.77 -9.82
C PHE A 552 -19.14 -8.25 -8.43
N PHE A 553 -18.45 -9.30 -7.98
CA PHE A 553 -18.42 -9.65 -6.57
C PHE A 553 -17.62 -8.62 -5.75
N ASP A 554 -16.59 -8.00 -6.33
CA ASP A 554 -15.87 -6.87 -5.71
C ASP A 554 -16.64 -5.55 -5.92
N PRO A 555 -17.21 -4.95 -4.86
CA PRO A 555 -17.98 -3.73 -4.97
C PRO A 555 -17.14 -2.49 -5.33
N GLY A 556 -15.80 -2.57 -5.27
CA GLY A 556 -14.88 -1.47 -5.52
C GLY A 556 -14.54 -1.26 -7.00
N LEU A 557 -14.51 -2.33 -7.80
CA LEU A 557 -13.90 -2.32 -9.14
C LEU A 557 -14.68 -1.44 -10.14
N GLY A 558 -16.00 -1.57 -10.21
CA GLY A 558 -16.78 -0.88 -11.24
C GLY A 558 -16.76 0.66 -11.15
N GLY A 559 -16.69 1.20 -9.92
CA GLY A 559 -16.54 2.64 -9.69
C GLY A 559 -15.08 3.12 -9.69
N ALA A 560 -14.10 2.23 -9.90
CA ALA A 560 -12.70 2.57 -9.73
C ALA A 560 -12.11 3.35 -10.90
N PHE A 561 -12.59 3.15 -12.13
CA PHE A 561 -11.92 3.67 -13.33
C PHE A 561 -12.04 5.19 -13.49
N ALA A 562 -13.25 5.73 -13.37
CA ALA A 562 -13.52 7.14 -13.65
C ALA A 562 -12.78 8.09 -12.69
N GLY A 563 -12.01 9.03 -13.27
CA GLY A 563 -11.16 9.97 -12.54
C GLY A 563 -10.02 9.34 -11.74
N SER A 564 -9.58 8.14 -12.13
CA SER A 564 -8.31 7.56 -11.72
C SER A 564 -7.18 7.97 -12.67
N ASN A 565 -5.97 7.46 -12.41
CA ASN A 565 -4.78 7.70 -13.24
C ASN A 565 -4.94 7.26 -14.71
N ASN A 566 -5.90 6.38 -15.00
CA ASN A 566 -6.29 5.94 -16.36
C ASN A 566 -6.82 7.08 -17.26
N MET A 567 -7.18 8.22 -16.67
CA MET A 567 -7.67 9.43 -17.33
C MET A 567 -6.72 10.64 -17.10
N GLN A 568 -5.52 10.40 -16.58
CA GLN A 568 -4.64 11.45 -16.05
C GLN A 568 -3.18 11.27 -16.52
N PRO A 569 -2.82 11.79 -17.71
CA PRO A 569 -1.46 11.63 -18.24
C PRO A 569 -0.39 12.21 -17.32
N HIS A 570 -0.69 13.36 -16.71
CA HIS A 570 0.21 14.07 -15.81
C HIS A 570 0.50 13.28 -14.52
N VAL A 571 -0.49 12.58 -13.96
CA VAL A 571 -0.34 11.75 -12.75
C VAL A 571 0.51 10.52 -13.04
N THR A 572 0.13 9.74 -14.06
CA THR A 572 0.85 8.50 -14.40
C THR A 572 2.29 8.78 -14.81
N ASN A 573 2.54 9.83 -15.60
CA ASN A 573 3.91 10.26 -15.90
C ASN A 573 4.67 10.64 -14.63
N GLU A 574 4.05 11.39 -13.70
CA GLU A 574 4.74 11.83 -12.48
C GLU A 574 5.15 10.67 -11.58
N VAL A 575 4.34 9.59 -11.49
CA VAL A 575 4.74 8.35 -10.81
C VAL A 575 6.06 7.83 -11.36
N THR A 576 6.18 7.69 -12.68
CA THR A 576 7.45 7.25 -13.29
C THR A 576 8.59 8.23 -13.03
N GLN A 577 8.34 9.55 -13.11
CA GLN A 577 9.37 10.56 -12.87
C GLN A 577 9.90 10.51 -11.43
N VAL A 578 9.03 10.38 -10.42
CA VAL A 578 9.47 10.31 -9.02
C VAL A 578 10.23 9.01 -8.75
N MET A 579 9.81 7.88 -9.33
CA MET A 579 10.53 6.60 -9.16
C MET A 579 11.90 6.61 -9.85
N PHE A 580 12.04 7.27 -11.01
CA PHE A 580 13.34 7.50 -11.63
C PHE A 580 14.26 8.36 -10.77
N ASP A 581 13.74 9.39 -10.10
CA ASP A 581 14.54 10.19 -9.18
C ASP A 581 14.94 9.39 -7.94
N LEU A 582 13.99 8.71 -7.29
CA LEU A 582 14.28 7.85 -6.14
C LEU A 582 15.35 6.79 -6.47
N ASN A 583 15.27 6.15 -7.64
CA ASN A 583 16.24 5.16 -8.07
C ASN A 583 17.60 5.75 -8.45
N SER A 584 17.65 6.97 -9.00
CA SER A 584 18.91 7.70 -9.19
C SER A 584 19.63 7.97 -7.85
N PHE A 585 18.89 8.10 -6.75
CA PHE A 585 19.42 8.41 -5.42
C PHE A 585 19.19 7.29 -4.39
N SER A 586 19.09 6.04 -4.84
CA SER A 586 18.63 4.94 -3.99
C SER A 586 19.54 4.67 -2.78
N GLU A 587 20.85 4.77 -2.96
CA GLU A 587 21.84 4.65 -1.88
C GLU A 587 21.65 5.76 -0.82
N GLU A 588 21.41 7.01 -1.25
CA GLU A 588 21.12 8.12 -0.33
C GLU A 588 19.78 7.93 0.41
N ILE A 589 18.75 7.44 -0.28
CA ILE A 589 17.46 7.17 0.36
C ILE A 589 17.58 6.04 1.40
N VAL A 590 18.29 4.95 1.08
CA VAL A 590 18.56 3.86 2.03
C VAL A 590 19.35 4.36 3.23
N GLU A 591 20.40 5.15 3.03
CA GLU A 591 21.17 5.74 4.13
C GLU A 591 20.28 6.58 5.06
N LEU A 592 19.33 7.35 4.51
CA LEU A 592 18.37 8.11 5.32
C LEU A 592 17.39 7.22 6.10
N ARG A 593 16.93 6.09 5.53
CA ARG A 593 16.00 5.16 6.18
C ARG A 593 16.60 4.44 7.39
N GLU A 594 17.87 4.05 7.26
CA GLU A 594 18.63 3.30 8.27
C GLU A 594 19.00 4.14 9.51
N GLN A 595 18.57 5.41 9.57
CA GLN A 595 18.71 6.26 10.75
C GLN A 595 18.16 5.60 12.01
N ARG A 596 18.96 5.66 13.08
CA ARG A 596 18.53 5.28 14.43
C ARG A 596 17.25 6.03 14.81
N ARG A 597 16.30 5.33 15.45
CA ARG A 597 15.01 5.87 15.91
C ARG A 597 15.07 6.10 17.43
N PRO A 598 15.58 7.25 17.92
CA PRO A 598 15.97 7.43 19.32
C PRO A 598 14.78 7.47 20.29
N LEU A 599 13.60 7.90 19.83
CA LEU A 599 12.38 7.91 20.63
C LEU A 599 11.42 6.83 20.13
N ARG A 600 11.02 5.92 21.03
CA ARG A 600 10.02 4.90 20.74
C ARG A 600 8.70 5.21 21.45
N LEU A 601 7.60 5.22 20.71
CA LEU A 601 6.24 5.30 21.26
C LEU A 601 5.79 3.89 21.67
N PHE A 602 5.42 3.69 22.93
CA PHE A 602 4.94 2.39 23.38
C PHE A 602 3.55 2.12 22.81
N TYR A 603 3.43 1.03 22.04
CA TYR A 603 2.17 0.54 21.50
C TYR A 603 1.72 -0.72 22.26
N SER A 604 0.46 -0.72 22.69
CA SER A 604 -0.20 -1.88 23.27
C SER A 604 -1.50 -2.17 22.53
N GLU A 605 -1.56 -3.33 21.87
CA GLU A 605 -2.79 -3.88 21.32
C GLU A 605 -3.85 -4.07 22.42
N THR A 606 -3.40 -4.36 23.65
CA THR A 606 -4.26 -4.49 24.83
C THR A 606 -5.04 -3.21 25.12
N THR A 607 -4.38 -2.05 25.06
CA THR A 607 -5.07 -0.77 25.19
C THR A 607 -5.94 -0.51 23.96
N ALA A 608 -5.44 -0.76 22.75
CA ALA A 608 -6.17 -0.51 21.50
C ALA A 608 -7.51 -1.26 21.43
N ILE A 609 -7.58 -2.50 21.93
CA ILE A 609 -8.81 -3.29 21.98
C ILE A 609 -9.84 -2.71 22.98
N ASN A 610 -9.35 -2.14 24.09
CA ASN A 610 -10.17 -1.77 25.24
C ASN A 610 -10.77 -0.35 25.18
N ILE A 611 -10.22 0.57 24.37
CA ILE A 611 -10.68 1.97 24.34
C ILE A 611 -10.97 2.48 22.92
N ASP A 612 -11.76 3.55 22.81
CA ASP A 612 -12.33 4.04 21.54
C ASP A 612 -11.52 5.10 20.81
N ASP A 613 -10.49 5.67 21.43
CA ASP A 613 -9.75 6.81 20.88
C ASP A 613 -8.22 6.66 21.03
N TYR A 614 -7.73 5.43 21.19
CA TYR A 614 -6.30 5.17 21.43
C TYR A 614 -5.43 5.69 20.29
N MET A 615 -5.74 5.28 19.06
CA MET A 615 -4.94 5.59 17.89
C MET A 615 -5.18 7.03 17.44
N SER A 616 -6.42 7.50 17.49
CA SER A 616 -6.75 8.91 17.20
C SER A 616 -5.99 9.89 18.10
N LYS A 617 -5.82 9.56 19.39
CA LYS A 617 -5.12 10.41 20.35
C LYS A 617 -3.61 10.20 20.33
N GLY A 618 -3.16 8.98 20.08
CA GLY A 618 -1.75 8.67 19.81
C GLY A 618 -1.23 9.41 18.58
N TYR A 619 -2.03 9.46 17.51
CA TYR A 619 -1.69 10.19 16.28
C TYR A 619 -1.45 11.68 16.52
N ALA A 620 -2.26 12.34 17.38
CA ALA A 620 -2.06 13.75 17.70
C ALA A 620 -0.67 14.03 18.34
N LEU A 621 -0.20 13.14 19.20
CA LEU A 621 1.14 13.24 19.79
C LEU A 621 2.24 12.90 18.76
N TYR A 622 2.02 11.88 17.92
CA TYR A 622 2.92 11.52 16.83
C TYR A 622 3.10 12.69 15.85
N GLU A 623 2.00 13.34 15.44
CA GLU A 623 2.00 14.53 14.59
C GLU A 623 2.89 15.62 15.19
N ASP A 624 2.71 15.93 16.48
CA ASP A 624 3.53 16.94 17.17
C ASP A 624 5.02 16.60 17.14
N LEU A 625 5.40 15.33 17.17
CA LEU A 625 6.80 14.85 17.22
C LEU A 625 7.45 14.67 15.83
N PHE A 626 6.65 14.47 14.78
CA PHE A 626 7.14 14.04 13.46
C PHE A 626 8.05 15.07 12.75
N PHE A 627 8.00 16.33 13.17
CA PHE A 627 8.69 17.46 12.54
C PHE A 627 9.98 17.87 13.27
N GLU A 628 10.56 16.99 14.09
CA GLU A 628 11.73 17.29 14.93
C GLU A 628 13.08 16.79 14.36
N GLY A 629 13.09 16.31 13.11
CA GLY A 629 14.34 16.07 12.35
C GLY A 629 14.93 14.67 12.44
N PHE A 630 14.28 13.74 13.14
CA PHE A 630 14.73 12.36 13.32
C PHE A 630 13.55 11.36 13.14
N PRO A 631 13.82 10.06 12.86
CA PRO A 631 12.76 9.06 12.82
C PRO A 631 12.12 8.79 14.17
N LEU A 632 10.80 8.80 14.19
CA LEU A 632 10.04 8.19 15.27
C LEU A 632 10.01 6.68 15.06
N GLY A 633 9.93 5.96 16.17
CA GLY A 633 9.67 4.53 16.13
C GLY A 633 8.66 4.14 17.19
N PHE A 634 8.37 2.86 17.25
CA PHE A 634 7.48 2.24 18.22
C PHE A 634 8.24 1.19 19.05
N ALA A 635 7.70 0.93 20.23
CA ALA A 635 8.11 -0.17 21.09
C ALA A 635 6.88 -0.96 21.50
N THR A 636 6.96 -2.28 21.43
CA THR A 636 5.97 -3.25 21.92
C THR A 636 6.70 -4.20 22.86
N LYS A 637 5.99 -5.15 23.46
CA LYS A 637 6.66 -6.25 24.17
C LYS A 637 7.72 -6.92 23.29
N ASN A 638 7.33 -7.32 22.08
CA ASN A 638 8.21 -8.09 21.19
C ASN A 638 9.42 -7.28 20.73
N ILE A 639 9.25 -6.00 20.38
CA ILE A 639 10.36 -5.14 19.97
C ILE A 639 11.40 -5.02 21.10
N ILE A 640 10.95 -4.79 22.34
CA ILE A 640 11.84 -4.64 23.50
C ILE A 640 12.57 -5.95 23.83
N GLU A 641 11.93 -7.10 23.63
CA GLU A 641 12.49 -8.42 23.94
C GLU A 641 13.43 -8.95 22.84
N LYS A 642 13.15 -8.63 21.57
CA LYS A 642 13.82 -9.24 20.40
C LYS A 642 14.90 -8.36 19.78
N GLN A 643 14.86 -7.04 19.97
CA GLN A 643 15.80 -6.11 19.34
C GLN A 643 16.83 -5.58 20.33
N ASP A 644 17.95 -5.07 19.80
CA ASP A 644 18.94 -4.38 20.63
C ASP A 644 18.39 -3.02 21.09
N ASN A 645 18.11 -2.94 22.39
CA ASN A 645 17.62 -1.75 23.07
C ASN A 645 18.59 -0.55 23.00
N SER A 646 19.86 -0.75 22.62
CA SER A 646 20.80 0.35 22.37
C SER A 646 20.41 1.20 21.14
N ASN A 647 19.52 0.68 20.27
CA ASN A 647 19.01 1.37 19.09
C ASN A 647 18.00 2.50 19.41
N TRP A 648 17.67 2.74 20.68
CA TRP A 648 16.89 3.89 21.10
C TRP A 648 17.29 4.38 22.50
N ASP A 649 16.90 5.60 22.84
CA ASP A 649 17.26 6.25 24.11
C ASP A 649 16.12 6.17 25.12
N ALA A 650 14.88 6.32 24.65
CA ALA A 650 13.71 6.42 25.51
C ALA A 650 12.46 5.77 24.91
N ILE A 651 11.64 5.22 25.79
CA ILE A 651 10.28 4.73 25.49
C ILE A 651 9.27 5.68 26.14
N LEU A 652 8.40 6.27 25.32
CA LEU A 652 7.28 7.10 25.76
C LEU A 652 5.99 6.29 25.80
N VAL A 653 5.45 6.13 27.00
CA VAL A 653 4.17 5.46 27.27
C VAL A 653 3.10 6.54 27.39
N TYR A 654 2.28 6.66 26.35
CA TYR A 654 1.20 7.64 26.28
C TYR A 654 -0.16 6.94 26.23
N ARG A 655 -1.07 7.25 27.16
CA ARG A 655 -2.44 6.73 27.22
C ARG A 655 -2.60 5.20 27.24
N ASN A 656 -1.55 4.46 27.58
CA ASN A 656 -1.58 3.01 27.71
C ASN A 656 -2.08 2.61 29.11
N LYS A 657 -3.39 2.68 29.35
CA LYS A 657 -3.97 2.36 30.67
C LYS A 657 -4.09 0.85 30.90
N PHE A 658 -4.37 0.08 29.85
CA PHE A 658 -4.60 -1.37 29.88
C PHE A 658 -3.42 -2.08 29.23
N VAL A 659 -2.70 -2.89 29.99
CA VAL A 659 -1.61 -3.72 29.47
C VAL A 659 -1.67 -5.08 30.11
N THR A 660 -1.20 -6.12 29.43
CA THR A 660 -1.00 -7.45 30.01
C THR A 660 0.11 -7.44 31.06
N ASP A 661 0.15 -8.48 31.90
CA ASP A 661 1.23 -8.65 32.88
C ASP A 661 2.60 -8.76 32.22
N ASP A 662 2.65 -9.30 31.01
CA ASP A 662 3.90 -9.46 30.27
C ASP A 662 4.39 -8.14 29.67
N GLU A 663 3.51 -7.34 29.08
CA GLU A 663 3.85 -5.98 28.63
C GLU A 663 4.40 -5.14 29.80
N PHE A 664 3.75 -5.20 30.97
CA PHE A 664 4.21 -4.53 32.18
C PHE A 664 5.61 -5.02 32.62
N LYS A 665 5.81 -6.34 32.70
CA LYS A 665 7.11 -6.94 33.07
C LYS A 665 8.20 -6.58 32.08
N THR A 666 7.87 -6.47 30.80
CA THR A 666 8.82 -6.14 29.74
C THR A 666 9.37 -4.72 29.91
N LEU A 667 8.48 -3.74 30.15
CA LEU A 667 8.89 -2.37 30.48
C LEU A 667 9.72 -2.32 31.77
N GLN A 668 9.35 -3.11 32.79
CA GLN A 668 10.15 -3.23 34.01
C GLN A 668 11.54 -3.84 33.73
N GLY A 669 11.62 -4.85 32.86
CA GLY A 669 12.88 -5.46 32.42
C GLY A 669 13.78 -4.46 31.71
N TYR A 670 13.21 -3.66 30.81
CA TYR A 670 13.92 -2.57 30.12
C TYR A 670 14.49 -1.54 31.10
N LEU A 671 13.71 -1.10 32.10
CA LEU A 671 14.20 -0.23 33.20
C LEU A 671 15.31 -0.91 34.03
N ASN A 672 15.16 -2.19 34.37
CA ASN A 672 16.17 -2.93 35.12
C ASN A 672 17.51 -3.03 34.37
N ASN A 673 17.48 -2.95 33.04
CA ASN A 673 18.65 -3.00 32.16
C ASN A 673 19.20 -1.61 31.80
N GLY A 674 18.71 -0.54 32.43
CA GLY A 674 19.25 0.81 32.24
C GLY A 674 18.46 1.70 31.26
N GLY A 675 17.36 1.20 30.71
CA GLY A 675 16.52 1.96 29.79
C GLY A 675 15.80 3.16 30.43
N THR A 676 15.33 4.08 29.59
CA THR A 676 14.52 5.24 30.03
C THR A 676 13.06 5.08 29.62
N VAL A 677 12.13 5.14 30.59
CA VAL A 677 10.68 5.10 30.36
C VAL A 677 10.03 6.40 30.85
N ILE A 678 9.21 6.99 30.00
CA ILE A 678 8.42 8.19 30.29
C ILE A 678 6.95 7.77 30.31
N LEU A 679 6.27 7.94 31.44
CA LEU A 679 4.82 7.74 31.58
C LEU A 679 4.12 9.10 31.49
N ASP A 680 3.10 9.20 30.65
CA ASP A 680 2.27 10.41 30.53
C ASP A 680 1.45 10.73 31.78
N SER A 681 1.25 9.74 32.66
CA SER A 681 0.66 9.95 33.99
C SER A 681 0.91 8.75 34.93
N GLU A 682 0.50 8.88 36.20
CA GLU A 682 0.43 7.74 37.12
C GLU A 682 -0.65 6.69 36.76
N GLN A 683 -1.56 7.00 35.82
CA GLN A 683 -2.61 6.07 35.39
C GLN A 683 -2.14 5.11 34.30
N SER A 684 -1.00 5.40 33.66
CA SER A 684 -0.42 4.54 32.63
C SER A 684 -0.05 3.20 33.27
N LEU A 685 -0.34 2.13 32.55
CA LEU A 685 -0.06 0.75 32.95
C LEU A 685 -0.74 0.34 34.27
N SER A 686 -1.85 1.00 34.63
CA SER A 686 -2.52 0.79 35.93
C SER A 686 -3.51 -0.37 35.93
N LEU A 687 -3.98 -0.82 34.76
CA LEU A 687 -4.95 -1.90 34.62
C LEU A 687 -4.35 -3.08 33.84
N ASN A 688 -4.84 -4.29 34.11
CA ASN A 688 -4.64 -5.43 33.23
C ASN A 688 -5.60 -5.39 32.02
N GLU A 689 -5.51 -6.38 31.14
CA GLU A 689 -6.36 -6.49 29.95
C GLU A 689 -7.88 -6.56 30.24
N TYR A 690 -8.24 -6.93 31.47
CA TYR A 690 -9.63 -7.09 31.93
C TYR A 690 -10.10 -5.90 32.78
N GLY A 691 -9.35 -4.80 32.79
CA GLY A 691 -9.69 -3.60 33.55
C GLY A 691 -9.47 -3.72 35.07
N GLN A 692 -8.79 -4.78 35.53
CA GLN A 692 -8.52 -4.98 36.96
C GLN A 692 -7.30 -4.17 37.38
N PRO A 693 -7.35 -3.45 38.53
CA PRO A 693 -6.24 -2.65 39.01
C PRO A 693 -4.99 -3.48 39.35
N ARG A 694 -3.84 -3.00 38.90
CA ARG A 694 -2.52 -3.53 39.29
C ARG A 694 -2.12 -2.98 40.67
N LYS A 695 -1.59 -3.86 41.52
CA LYS A 695 -1.05 -3.49 42.84
C LYS A 695 0.39 -3.00 42.78
N VAL A 696 1.08 -3.26 41.66
CA VAL A 696 2.49 -2.95 41.45
C VAL A 696 2.61 -1.79 40.46
N LYS A 697 3.54 -0.87 40.71
CA LYS A 697 3.95 0.21 39.80
C LYS A 697 5.35 -0.08 39.27
N LEU A 698 5.70 0.48 38.12
CA LEU A 698 7.08 0.41 37.63
C LEU A 698 8.04 1.03 38.65
N ALA A 699 9.21 0.43 38.80
CA ALA A 699 10.34 0.95 39.56
C ALA A 699 11.50 1.28 38.61
N PRO A 700 12.32 2.30 38.89
CA PRO A 700 13.39 2.72 37.99
C PRO A 700 14.45 1.65 37.74
N GLY A 701 14.67 0.71 38.67
CA GLY A 701 15.72 -0.29 38.53
C GLY A 701 17.10 0.36 38.38
N LYS A 702 17.83 0.04 37.31
CA LYS A 702 19.10 0.70 36.93
C LYS A 702 18.89 1.86 35.95
N GLY A 703 17.68 2.00 35.41
CA GLY A 703 17.31 2.96 34.40
C GLY A 703 16.67 4.21 34.96
N LYS A 704 15.96 4.93 34.10
CA LYS A 704 15.30 6.19 34.42
C LYS A 704 13.80 6.07 34.20
N LEU A 705 13.01 6.19 35.26
CA LEU A 705 11.56 6.27 35.20
C LEU A 705 11.12 7.71 35.43
N ILE A 706 10.41 8.28 34.46
CA ILE A 706 9.84 9.62 34.53
C ILE A 706 8.32 9.49 34.52
N VAL A 707 7.65 10.05 35.52
CA VAL A 707 6.19 10.05 35.59
C VAL A 707 5.72 11.49 35.49
N MET A 708 5.02 11.82 34.41
CA MET A 708 4.50 13.15 34.18
C MET A 708 3.37 13.47 35.16
N PRO A 709 3.23 14.74 35.60
CA PRO A 709 2.11 15.16 36.44
C PRO A 709 0.77 14.85 35.78
N LYS A 710 -0.23 14.49 36.59
CA LYS A 710 -1.60 14.24 36.11
C LYS A 710 -2.12 15.46 35.35
N GLY A 711 -2.62 15.23 34.12
CA GLY A 711 -3.16 16.29 33.27
C GLY A 711 -2.13 17.04 32.43
N SER A 712 -0.88 16.53 32.34
CA SER A 712 0.11 17.04 31.39
C SER A 712 -0.43 17.00 29.97
N ASP A 713 -0.27 18.09 29.23
CA ASP A 713 -0.67 18.18 27.82
C ASP A 713 0.40 17.60 26.88
N THR A 714 0.07 17.48 25.59
CA THR A 714 0.99 16.93 24.58
C THR A 714 2.27 17.77 24.45
N LYS A 715 2.20 19.09 24.68
CA LYS A 715 3.36 20.00 24.64
C LYS A 715 4.35 19.69 25.76
N ALA A 716 3.88 19.52 26.99
CA ALA A 716 4.72 19.16 28.13
C ALA A 716 5.33 17.76 27.96
N ILE A 717 4.54 16.80 27.47
CA ILE A 717 5.00 15.43 27.19
C ILE A 717 6.07 15.42 26.10
N LYS A 718 5.83 16.11 24.98
CA LYS A 718 6.79 16.28 23.88
C LYS A 718 8.09 16.89 24.38
N LYS A 719 8.02 17.97 25.16
CA LYS A 719 9.21 18.61 25.73
C LYS A 719 10.04 17.61 26.54
N MET A 720 9.40 16.86 27.44
CA MET A 720 10.09 15.84 28.24
C MET A 720 10.71 14.74 27.36
N ALA A 721 9.99 14.28 26.33
CA ALA A 721 10.50 13.27 25.41
C ALA A 721 11.74 13.77 24.65
N LEU A 722 11.72 14.99 24.13
CA LEU A 722 12.86 15.61 23.45
C LEU A 722 14.05 15.84 24.38
N GLU A 723 13.82 16.18 25.65
CA GLU A 723 14.88 16.26 26.67
C GLU A 723 15.56 14.91 26.93
N GLN A 724 14.85 13.78 26.77
CA GLN A 724 15.44 12.45 26.97
C GLN A 724 16.23 11.94 25.77
N VAL A 725 16.07 12.55 24.59
CA VAL A 725 16.77 12.17 23.36
C VAL A 725 17.69 13.27 22.84
N SER A 726 18.02 14.27 23.68
CA SER A 726 18.75 15.47 23.28
C SER A 726 20.13 15.18 22.67
N ASP A 727 20.79 14.12 23.13
CA ASP A 727 22.12 13.71 22.65
C ASP A 727 22.06 13.05 21.26
N SER A 728 20.88 12.56 20.87
CA SER A 728 20.60 11.98 19.55
C SER A 728 19.94 12.96 18.58
N LEU A 729 19.74 14.22 18.99
CA LEU A 729 19.20 15.23 18.09
C LEU A 729 20.21 15.54 16.97
N PRO A 730 19.75 15.82 15.75
CA PRO A 730 20.65 16.02 14.63
C PRO A 730 21.60 17.22 14.78
N ASP A 731 22.80 17.11 14.20
CA ASP A 731 23.74 18.24 14.10
C ASP A 731 23.22 19.35 13.17
N VAL A 732 22.49 18.97 12.12
CA VAL A 732 21.78 19.90 11.23
C VAL A 732 20.55 20.41 11.95
N SER A 733 20.29 21.71 11.90
CA SER A 733 19.07 22.32 12.42
C SER A 733 18.35 23.04 11.30
N ILE A 734 17.06 22.74 11.15
CA ILE A 734 16.14 23.41 10.23
C ILE A 734 15.11 24.19 11.03
N THR A 735 15.06 25.49 10.78
CA THR A 735 13.92 26.34 11.15
C THR A 735 13.09 26.56 9.89
N ALA A 736 11.79 26.33 9.98
CA ALA A 736 10.85 26.53 8.89
C ALA A 736 9.78 27.53 9.34
N ASP A 737 9.64 28.63 8.61
CA ASP A 737 8.54 29.57 8.74
C ASP A 737 7.56 29.34 7.58
N ASN A 738 6.37 28.86 7.89
CA ASN A 738 5.28 28.62 6.93
C ASN A 738 4.12 29.60 7.11
N GLY A 739 4.27 30.62 7.98
CA GLY A 739 3.22 31.57 8.33
C GLY A 739 2.12 31.03 9.27
N GLU A 740 2.21 29.79 9.75
CA GLU A 740 1.20 29.11 10.57
C GLU A 740 1.71 28.83 12.01
N ASP A 741 0.80 28.51 12.93
CA ASP A 741 1.13 28.15 14.32
C ASP A 741 1.47 26.65 14.52
N PHE A 742 1.45 25.88 13.43
CA PHE A 742 1.80 24.47 13.37
C PHE A 742 2.89 24.20 12.32
N LYS A 743 3.68 23.13 12.55
CA LYS A 743 4.76 22.73 11.64
C LYS A 743 4.20 21.98 10.44
N THR A 744 4.77 22.23 9.26
CA THR A 744 4.44 21.50 8.02
C THR A 744 5.65 20.89 7.33
N VAL A 745 6.86 21.27 7.74
CA VAL A 745 8.11 20.83 7.11
C VAL A 745 8.72 19.68 7.89
N THR A 746 8.72 18.49 7.30
CA THR A 746 9.44 17.33 7.85
C THR A 746 10.80 17.23 7.19
N TRP A 747 11.79 16.76 7.94
CA TRP A 747 13.15 16.61 7.46
C TRP A 747 13.88 15.48 8.17
N ARG A 748 14.89 14.93 7.51
CA ARG A 748 15.75 13.84 8.01
C ARG A 748 17.19 14.14 7.64
N THR A 749 18.14 13.66 8.43
CA THR A 749 19.56 13.85 8.12
C THR A 749 20.46 12.73 8.62
N VAL A 750 21.51 12.44 7.85
CA VAL A 750 22.58 11.51 8.22
C VAL A 750 23.92 12.18 8.05
N LYS A 751 24.80 12.00 9.04
CA LYS A 751 26.21 12.32 8.93
C LYS A 751 26.94 11.19 8.21
N GLN A 752 27.48 11.48 7.04
CA GLN A 752 28.23 10.53 6.22
C GLN A 752 29.67 10.37 6.74
N LYS A 753 30.31 9.24 6.41
CA LYS A 753 31.69 8.92 6.85
C LYS A 753 32.74 9.96 6.43
N ASN A 754 32.48 10.70 5.36
CA ASN A 754 33.35 11.76 4.83
C ASN A 754 33.17 13.11 5.56
N GLY A 755 32.33 13.17 6.61
CA GLY A 755 32.05 14.40 7.37
C GLY A 755 30.99 15.31 6.75
N LYS A 756 30.40 14.92 5.61
CA LYS A 756 29.26 15.61 5.01
C LYS A 756 27.95 15.15 5.65
N TYR A 757 26.89 15.89 5.40
CA TYR A 757 25.53 15.55 5.83
C TYR A 757 24.64 15.39 4.62
N LEU A 758 23.90 14.28 4.59
CA LEU A 758 22.77 14.10 3.71
C LEU A 758 21.53 14.64 4.42
N VAL A 759 20.72 15.45 3.74
CA VAL A 759 19.50 16.04 4.30
C VAL A 759 18.36 15.89 3.31
N ASN A 760 17.22 15.39 3.77
CA ASN A 760 15.97 15.42 3.00
C ASN A 760 14.96 16.33 3.68
N ILE A 761 14.21 17.10 2.89
CA ILE A 761 13.19 18.05 3.37
C ILE A 761 11.94 17.87 2.51
N LEU A 762 10.77 17.74 3.15
CA LEU A 762 9.47 17.81 2.50
C LEU A 762 8.60 18.87 3.17
N ASN A 763 7.88 19.66 2.36
CA ASN A 763 6.83 20.53 2.86
C ASN A 763 5.45 19.87 2.64
N LEU A 764 4.75 19.58 3.73
CA LEU A 764 3.44 18.93 3.72
C LEU A 764 2.28 19.94 3.81
N GLY A 765 2.57 21.24 3.92
CA GLY A 765 1.59 22.32 4.06
C GLY A 765 1.12 22.87 2.71
N HIS A 766 0.06 23.69 2.72
CA HIS A 766 -0.53 24.32 1.53
C HIS A 766 0.28 25.46 0.93
N GLY A 767 1.11 26.11 1.75
CA GLY A 767 1.89 27.28 1.38
C GLY A 767 3.37 26.97 1.20
N ASN A 768 4.12 27.96 0.73
CA ASN A 768 5.58 27.92 0.76
C ASN A 768 6.06 27.99 2.22
N ALA A 769 7.22 27.40 2.49
CA ALA A 769 7.91 27.55 3.76
C ALA A 769 9.30 28.14 3.53
N ASP A 770 9.65 29.16 4.30
CA ASP A 770 10.98 29.76 4.35
C ASP A 770 11.86 28.93 5.29
N ILE A 771 12.94 28.37 4.73
CA ILE A 771 13.85 27.47 5.44
C ILE A 771 15.13 28.21 5.80
N GLU A 772 15.53 28.12 7.06
CA GLU A 772 16.88 28.41 7.53
C GLU A 772 17.57 27.11 7.96
N LEU A 773 18.63 26.74 7.24
CA LEU A 773 19.45 25.57 7.51
C LEU A 773 20.78 25.99 8.14
N SER A 774 21.07 25.42 9.31
CA SER A 774 22.34 25.59 10.01
C SER A 774 22.96 24.25 10.42
N LEU A 775 24.25 24.26 10.76
CA LEU A 775 25.00 23.10 11.20
C LEU A 775 25.72 23.40 12.51
N LYS A 776 25.50 22.59 13.54
CA LYS A 776 26.10 22.72 14.87
C LYS A 776 27.62 22.84 14.77
N GLY A 777 28.17 23.84 15.46
CA GLY A 777 29.62 24.10 15.49
C GLY A 777 30.20 24.73 14.21
N SER A 778 29.39 25.03 13.18
CA SER A 778 29.84 25.64 11.93
C SER A 778 29.20 27.01 11.73
N LYS A 779 30.00 28.04 11.41
CA LYS A 779 29.50 29.39 11.11
C LYS A 779 28.98 29.53 9.68
N ASN A 780 29.53 28.73 8.77
CA ASN A 780 29.20 28.75 7.34
C ASN A 780 28.97 27.30 6.88
N VAL A 781 27.99 27.12 6.00
CA VAL A 781 27.66 25.82 5.39
C VAL A 781 27.58 25.96 3.88
N ASN A 782 28.09 24.98 3.16
CA ASN A 782 27.84 24.86 1.73
C ASN A 782 26.71 23.83 1.52
N ILE A 783 25.65 24.26 0.83
CA ILE A 783 24.47 23.44 0.57
C ILE A 783 24.35 23.20 -0.93
N LYS A 784 24.18 21.95 -1.32
CA LYS A 784 23.99 21.54 -2.71
C LYS A 784 22.72 20.72 -2.84
N ASN A 785 21.81 21.12 -3.72
CA ASN A 785 20.68 20.29 -4.12
C ASN A 785 21.20 19.14 -4.99
N LEU A 786 21.04 17.90 -4.54
CA LEU A 786 21.54 16.72 -5.23
C LEU A 786 20.78 16.40 -6.53
N MET A 787 19.50 16.74 -6.61
CA MET A 787 18.67 16.48 -7.79
C MET A 787 19.01 17.41 -8.97
N THR A 788 19.43 18.65 -8.68
CA THR A 788 19.76 19.67 -9.71
C THR A 788 21.24 20.03 -9.76
N SER A 789 22.05 19.55 -8.81
CA SER A 789 23.43 19.97 -8.55
C SER A 789 23.64 21.45 -8.23
N ASN A 790 22.56 22.22 -8.04
CA ASN A 790 22.66 23.66 -7.78
C ASN A 790 23.08 23.95 -6.34
N LYS A 791 23.84 25.03 -6.16
CA LYS A 791 24.16 25.56 -4.83
C LYS A 791 22.96 26.31 -4.28
N LEU A 792 22.67 26.10 -3.01
CA LEU A 792 21.66 26.85 -2.26
C LEU A 792 22.35 27.75 -1.22
N LYS A 793 21.69 28.85 -0.87
CA LYS A 793 22.04 29.63 0.32
C LYS A 793 21.58 28.86 1.56
N SER A 794 22.02 29.28 2.75
CA SER A 794 21.50 28.77 4.03
C SER A 794 20.03 29.12 4.27
N THR A 795 19.53 30.15 3.58
CA THR A 795 18.12 30.55 3.57
C THR A 795 17.52 30.35 2.18
N PHE A 796 16.43 29.61 2.06
CA PHE A 796 15.74 29.33 0.80
C PHE A 796 14.27 28.97 1.05
N ASP A 797 13.42 29.09 0.03
CA ASP A 797 12.03 28.67 0.09
C ASP A 797 11.84 27.23 -0.41
N ILE A 798 10.85 26.53 0.15
CA ILE A 798 10.34 25.27 -0.38
C ILE A 798 8.82 25.41 -0.63
N PRO A 799 8.33 25.16 -1.87
CA PRO A 799 6.92 25.27 -2.16
C PRO A 799 6.10 24.18 -1.46
N SER A 800 4.78 24.36 -1.40
CA SER A 800 3.83 23.31 -1.00
C SER A 800 4.12 22.00 -1.72
N GLU A 801 4.09 20.88 -0.99
CA GLU A 801 4.37 19.54 -1.52
C GLU A 801 5.80 19.39 -2.11
N GLY A 802 6.67 20.38 -1.88
CA GLY A 802 8.04 20.41 -2.37
C GLY A 802 8.91 19.35 -1.69
N VAL A 803 9.89 18.86 -2.44
CA VAL A 803 10.86 17.85 -1.98
C VAL A 803 12.27 18.32 -2.32
N LEU A 804 13.18 18.23 -1.34
CA LEU A 804 14.59 18.51 -1.52
C LEU A 804 15.45 17.36 -0.97
N LEU A 805 16.50 17.01 -1.72
CA LEU A 805 17.58 16.13 -1.26
C LEU A 805 18.89 16.92 -1.37
N LEU A 806 19.56 17.12 -0.25
CA LEU A 806 20.66 18.07 -0.11
C LEU A 806 21.92 17.38 0.42
N GLU A 807 23.07 17.79 -0.09
CA GLU A 807 24.37 17.58 0.55
C GLU A 807 24.75 18.88 1.28
N VAL A 808 25.01 18.78 2.58
CA VAL A 808 25.44 19.88 3.44
C VAL A 808 26.85 19.60 3.91
N THR A 809 27.74 20.58 3.76
CA THR A 809 29.13 20.46 4.18
C THR A 809 29.55 21.64 5.08
N PRO A 810 30.28 21.38 6.18
CA PRO A 810 30.91 22.45 6.93
C PRO A 810 31.92 23.15 6.03
N ASN A 811 31.94 24.48 6.08
CA ASN A 811 32.91 25.29 5.33
C ASN A 811 34.17 25.57 6.15
#